data_AF-A0A3L7WDS7-F1
#
_entry.id   AF-A0A3L7WDS7-F1
#
_cell.length_a   1.000
_cell.length_b   1.000
_cell.length_c   1.000
_cell.angle_alpha   90.00
_cell.angle_beta   90.00
_cell.angle_gamma   90.00
#
_symmetry.space_group_name_H-M   'P 1'
#
loop_
_entity.id
_entity.type
_entity.pdbx_description
1 polymer ?
#
loop_
_entity_poly.entity_id
_entity_poly.type
_entity_poly.pdbx_seq_one_letter_code
_entity_poly.pdbx_strand_id
1 'polypeptide(L)'
;MDTVIDLGVTVLGGCVSVDTTDYSTYAGGPTQDITDGSHSPFSASIVTSGDFGAPAEGNNAVKLTLGGGNAADSYHVKHGPAIVSDEFKALAGQLITLNWFSAAGGDDFAVIGYLLDTDANGNGVAEGTVADCSQTEVLDTHGSSVSGWQYASVMVPDTRNFYKFVFVNGTHDLSGGRFSGALFWIDNISQGASQTVLMDLSDVTGKNFFVGGGTSAPFSIAGQATASSGLTNITYASTTPLVCTVSGTTVTITGHGTCTLSAAQPGGTDGSGTLWAASSAVTSSFVVTNTAPTPQTITFGALSDKSQSAAPFSVSATTSSGGTVTYTSSTTAVCTVTSAGVVTLKTSGTCTITANAAQQTIGGTLYAAATPVSQSFTVNAAQTITFNPTDKLYTSPNYNLTATTSSGLPLTYTSSTPSICTVTSSGTVDLLDVGTCTITASQAGGTSGGTTYGAASVTKSFEATPAGQTVNFPTLPEWRLYEGDEITPAATASSGLPVTYTTTTPLVCTIVGGKINVVGLGKCTVKAIAAAGAIGGTKYGESAEVTREFFITDTKPTATFTPTNTRTPTPTLTPTPIPFLLKKGAIGASFVLGLLQNDTLVTWGMNREFQANIPPCCGSGIQDIAVGTNFALALKGGRVYGWGANTKGQLKFPKNVQSGIKAVAAGGAHGLALTNAGKVIAWGDNGFKQAAVPPLAKVVKSVVGGSNHTVVLFTDGTVKAWGSNANKQSSPPTTLKGITQIAAGLDHNLALKGDGTITAWGGNTHGQATIPSNAIDIKQVSAGTQFSMAVKNNGEVLAWGRNDYNQTFIPSEYTDIYSAFAGYANTILGLRNGRVIVLGDQSNGINASRTPTKTATPTP
;
A
#
# COMPACT_ATOMS: atom_id res chain seq x y z
N MET A 1 56.87 7.41 -79.93
CA MET A 1 56.83 6.04 -80.49
C MET A 1 57.52 5.09 -79.51
N ASP A 2 56.82 4.88 -78.40
CA ASP A 2 56.55 3.64 -77.67
C ASP A 2 57.56 2.50 -77.81
N THR A 3 58.58 2.56 -76.97
CA THR A 3 59.51 1.46 -76.66
C THR A 3 59.02 0.68 -75.43
N VAL A 4 58.95 -0.64 -75.54
CA VAL A 4 58.63 -1.57 -74.44
C VAL A 4 59.89 -1.88 -73.63
N ILE A 5 59.80 -1.83 -72.31
CA ILE A 5 60.83 -2.34 -71.40
C ILE A 5 60.26 -3.58 -70.71
N ASP A 6 60.88 -4.72 -70.96
CA ASP A 6 60.61 -6.00 -70.30
C ASP A 6 61.68 -6.20 -69.21
N LEU A 7 61.36 -5.86 -67.96
CA LEU A 7 62.24 -6.08 -66.81
C LEU A 7 61.95 -7.48 -66.26
N GLY A 8 62.82 -8.42 -66.65
CA GLY A 8 62.72 -9.83 -66.33
C GLY A 8 62.53 -10.14 -64.85
N VAL A 9 61.67 -11.13 -64.64
CA VAL A 9 61.67 -12.16 -63.58
C VAL A 9 62.90 -12.10 -62.67
N THR A 10 62.72 -11.68 -61.41
CA THR A 10 63.83 -11.64 -60.45
C THR A 10 64.11 -13.05 -59.95
N VAL A 11 65.23 -13.64 -60.40
CA VAL A 11 65.72 -14.93 -59.89
C VAL A 11 66.53 -14.68 -58.63
N LEU A 12 66.04 -15.17 -57.49
CA LEU A 12 66.74 -15.11 -56.20
C LEU A 12 67.14 -16.52 -55.80
N GLY A 13 68.45 -16.83 -55.83
CA GLY A 13 68.97 -18.12 -55.38
C GLY A 13 68.39 -19.35 -56.10
N GLY A 14 67.95 -19.20 -57.36
CA GLY A 14 67.31 -20.27 -58.13
C GLY A 14 65.78 -20.36 -58.01
N CYS A 15 65.12 -19.52 -57.20
CA CYS A 15 63.67 -19.43 -57.18
C CYS A 15 63.17 -18.43 -58.24
N VAL A 16 62.16 -18.82 -59.04
CA VAL A 16 61.58 -18.01 -60.14
C VAL A 16 60.15 -17.61 -59.75
N SER A 17 59.85 -16.31 -59.65
CA SER A 17 58.46 -15.83 -59.51
C SER A 17 57.71 -15.98 -60.83
N VAL A 18 56.59 -16.70 -60.85
CA VAL A 18 55.77 -16.89 -62.07
C VAL A 18 54.45 -16.15 -61.87
N ASP A 19 54.16 -15.16 -62.73
CA ASP A 19 52.82 -14.57 -62.87
C ASP A 19 51.92 -15.58 -63.58
N THR A 20 50.76 -15.89 -62.99
CA THR A 20 49.81 -16.90 -63.52
C THR A 20 48.54 -16.28 -64.14
N THR A 21 48.51 -14.96 -64.35
CA THR A 21 47.32 -14.20 -64.76
C THR A 21 47.08 -14.21 -66.30
N ASP A 22 45.82 -14.37 -66.74
CA ASP A 22 45.39 -14.35 -68.15
C ASP A 22 44.83 -12.98 -68.57
N TYR A 23 45.53 -12.28 -69.48
CA TYR A 23 45.23 -10.89 -69.90
C TYR A 23 44.39 -10.77 -71.19
N SER A 24 43.82 -11.86 -71.69
CA SER A 24 43.15 -11.91 -73.01
C SER A 24 41.78 -11.20 -73.09
N THR A 25 41.26 -10.64 -72.00
CA THR A 25 39.88 -10.13 -71.89
C THR A 25 39.71 -8.61 -71.95
N TYR A 26 40.76 -7.82 -72.18
CA TYR A 26 40.69 -6.34 -72.15
C TYR A 26 40.89 -5.66 -73.52
N ALA A 27 40.16 -4.56 -73.73
CA ALA A 27 40.10 -3.82 -75.00
C ALA A 27 41.26 -2.82 -75.13
N GLY A 28 42.27 -3.22 -75.91
CA GLY A 28 43.51 -2.47 -76.11
C GLY A 28 44.69 -3.44 -76.12
N GLY A 29 44.65 -4.43 -77.02
CA GLY A 29 45.64 -5.50 -77.04
C GLY A 29 47.06 -4.98 -77.31
N PRO A 30 48.11 -5.52 -76.69
CA PRO A 30 49.47 -5.18 -77.06
C PRO A 30 50.14 -6.31 -77.86
N THR A 31 50.40 -5.96 -79.11
CA THR A 31 51.43 -6.47 -80.02
C THR A 31 52.79 -6.64 -79.36
N GLN A 32 53.51 -7.72 -79.71
CA GLN A 32 54.95 -7.89 -79.49
C GLN A 32 55.72 -6.91 -80.40
N ASP A 33 56.74 -6.21 -79.89
CA ASP A 33 57.73 -5.60 -80.79
C ASP A 33 59.14 -5.49 -80.17
N ILE A 34 60.14 -5.44 -81.07
CA ILE A 34 61.48 -6.04 -80.96
C ILE A 34 62.60 -4.96 -81.04
N THR A 35 63.70 -5.14 -80.28
CA THR A 35 65.10 -4.60 -80.46
C THR A 35 65.54 -3.24 -79.85
N ASP A 36 66.87 -3.14 -79.67
CA ASP A 36 67.65 -2.40 -78.65
C ASP A 36 68.01 -0.93 -78.94
N GLY A 37 68.26 -0.17 -77.88
CA GLY A 37 68.96 1.12 -77.95
C GLY A 37 68.87 1.91 -76.64
N SER A 38 70.03 2.28 -76.07
CA SER A 38 70.22 2.79 -74.71
C SER A 38 69.49 4.11 -74.37
N HIS A 39 68.54 4.05 -73.42
CA HIS A 39 68.02 5.20 -72.69
C HIS A 39 68.09 4.99 -71.17
N SER A 40 68.16 6.11 -70.44
CA SER A 40 68.61 6.26 -69.05
C SER A 40 67.95 5.31 -68.04
N PRO A 41 68.71 4.77 -67.08
CA PRO A 41 68.23 3.76 -66.13
C PRO A 41 67.13 4.29 -65.23
N PHE A 42 66.14 3.42 -64.95
CA PHE A 42 65.21 3.61 -63.84
C PHE A 42 65.99 3.86 -62.55
N SER A 43 65.71 4.95 -61.85
CA SER A 43 66.30 5.22 -60.55
C SER A 43 65.29 4.90 -59.46
N ALA A 44 65.49 3.78 -58.76
CA ALA A 44 64.93 3.59 -57.43
C ALA A 44 65.84 4.29 -56.42
N SER A 45 65.29 5.15 -55.56
CA SER A 45 66.05 5.80 -54.49
C SER A 45 65.33 5.62 -53.15
N ILE A 46 66.04 5.15 -52.13
CA ILE A 46 65.54 5.12 -50.75
C ILE A 46 65.51 6.57 -50.24
N VAL A 47 64.40 7.02 -49.64
CA VAL A 47 64.29 8.39 -49.11
C VAL A 47 63.69 8.36 -47.70
N THR A 48 64.47 8.71 -46.69
CA THR A 48 63.98 8.87 -45.32
C THR A 48 63.13 10.14 -45.18
N SER A 49 62.09 10.10 -44.35
CA SER A 49 61.11 11.17 -44.15
C SER A 49 61.75 12.54 -43.86
N GLY A 50 61.57 13.50 -44.78
CA GLY A 50 62.07 14.88 -44.61
C GLY A 50 61.48 15.87 -45.60
N ASP A 51 61.41 15.53 -46.89
CA ASP A 51 60.94 16.46 -47.92
C ASP A 51 59.77 15.88 -48.72
N PHE A 52 58.71 16.67 -48.91
CA PHE A 52 57.62 16.48 -49.89
C PHE A 52 56.39 15.64 -49.51
N GLY A 53 55.72 15.94 -48.38
CA GLY A 53 54.23 15.89 -48.32
C GLY A 53 53.52 14.52 -48.19
N ALA A 54 54.18 13.49 -47.67
CA ALA A 54 53.54 12.23 -47.28
C ALA A 54 52.85 12.34 -45.89
N PRO A 55 51.74 11.61 -45.61
CA PRO A 55 51.16 11.54 -44.28
C PRO A 55 52.06 10.67 -43.38
N ALA A 56 52.46 11.22 -42.22
CA ALA A 56 53.36 10.55 -41.29
C ALA A 56 52.62 9.48 -40.47
N GLU A 57 52.94 8.20 -40.71
CA GLU A 57 53.57 7.28 -39.75
C GLU A 57 54.62 6.42 -40.51
N GLY A 58 55.69 5.97 -39.83
CA GLY A 58 56.76 5.10 -40.37
C GLY A 58 58.09 5.75 -40.78
N ASN A 59 59.23 5.18 -40.35
CA ASN A 59 60.60 5.70 -40.60
C ASN A 59 61.31 5.15 -41.86
N ASN A 60 60.66 4.31 -42.67
CA ASN A 60 61.30 3.63 -43.80
C ASN A 60 60.54 3.83 -45.12
N ALA A 61 60.39 5.07 -45.57
CA ALA A 61 59.81 5.34 -46.88
C ALA A 61 60.80 4.99 -48.02
N VAL A 62 60.33 4.24 -49.03
CA VAL A 62 61.09 4.00 -50.28
C VAL A 62 60.35 4.70 -51.41
N LYS A 63 60.87 5.83 -51.89
CA LYS A 63 60.26 6.56 -53.01
C LYS A 63 60.70 5.96 -54.34
N LEU A 64 59.77 5.34 -55.04
CA LEU A 64 59.95 5.04 -56.47
C LEU A 64 59.50 6.25 -57.29
N THR A 65 60.40 6.76 -58.15
CA THR A 65 60.04 7.81 -59.12
C THR A 65 60.28 7.25 -60.51
N LEU A 66 59.24 7.14 -61.32
CA LEU A 66 59.36 6.84 -62.74
C LEU A 66 59.76 8.14 -63.45
N GLY A 67 60.81 8.09 -64.27
CA GLY A 67 61.32 9.27 -64.97
C GLY A 67 60.30 9.81 -65.97
N GLY A 68 60.03 11.12 -65.91
CA GLY A 68 59.11 11.78 -66.84
C GLY A 68 59.68 11.86 -68.26
N GLY A 69 58.97 11.26 -69.22
CA GLY A 69 59.19 11.49 -70.65
C GLY A 69 58.54 12.79 -71.13
N ASN A 70 59.05 13.37 -72.21
CA ASN A 70 58.47 14.58 -72.81
C ASN A 70 57.11 14.29 -73.46
N ALA A 71 56.03 14.72 -72.81
CA ALA A 71 54.75 15.27 -73.28
C ALA A 71 54.04 14.79 -74.58
N ALA A 72 54.39 13.69 -75.25
CA ALA A 72 53.75 13.34 -76.53
C ALA A 72 53.47 11.84 -76.79
N ASP A 73 53.82 10.91 -75.91
CA ASP A 73 53.63 9.46 -76.14
C ASP A 73 52.95 8.78 -74.94
N SER A 74 52.06 7.81 -75.21
CA SER A 74 51.36 6.97 -74.23
C SER A 74 52.17 5.70 -73.95
N TYR A 75 52.45 5.34 -72.70
CA TYR A 75 53.31 4.18 -72.37
C TYR A 75 52.53 3.02 -71.74
N HIS A 76 52.83 1.78 -72.17
CA HIS A 76 52.43 0.55 -71.48
C HIS A 76 53.66 -0.14 -70.87
N VAL A 77 53.65 -0.40 -69.55
CA VAL A 77 54.70 -1.20 -68.89
C VAL A 77 54.06 -2.48 -68.37
N LYS A 78 54.38 -3.62 -69.00
CA LYS A 78 53.88 -4.93 -68.57
C LYS A 78 54.54 -5.41 -67.26
N HIS A 79 55.83 -5.15 -67.07
CA HIS A 79 56.58 -5.60 -65.88
C HIS A 79 57.60 -4.52 -65.46
N GLY A 80 57.42 -3.97 -64.25
CA GLY A 80 58.34 -2.99 -63.65
C GLY A 80 59.40 -3.63 -62.75
N PRO A 81 60.38 -2.84 -62.25
CA PRO A 81 61.44 -3.33 -61.38
C PRO A 81 60.89 -3.89 -60.06
N ALA A 82 61.45 -5.00 -59.58
CA ALA A 82 61.07 -5.60 -58.30
C ALA A 82 61.91 -5.03 -57.14
N ILE A 83 61.26 -4.75 -56.00
CA ILE A 83 61.94 -4.43 -54.74
C ILE A 83 61.99 -5.68 -53.88
N VAL A 84 63.19 -6.03 -53.40
CA VAL A 84 63.41 -7.16 -52.51
C VAL A 84 63.86 -6.64 -51.15
N SER A 85 63.27 -7.13 -50.07
CA SER A 85 63.73 -6.80 -48.71
C SER A 85 65.04 -7.53 -48.37
N ASP A 86 65.73 -7.03 -47.34
CA ASP A 86 66.74 -7.83 -46.66
C ASP A 86 66.10 -9.11 -46.08
N GLU A 87 66.95 -10.11 -45.84
CA GLU A 87 66.53 -11.33 -45.16
C GLU A 87 66.18 -11.05 -43.71
N PHE A 88 65.02 -11.51 -43.27
CA PHE A 88 64.58 -11.35 -41.88
C PHE A 88 64.18 -12.69 -41.28
N LYS A 89 64.31 -12.78 -39.96
CA LYS A 89 63.85 -13.95 -39.22
C LYS A 89 62.40 -13.78 -38.81
N ALA A 90 61.60 -14.82 -39.04
CA ALA A 90 60.26 -14.91 -38.49
C ALA A 90 60.00 -16.32 -37.99
N LEU A 91 59.16 -16.44 -36.96
CA LEU A 91 58.79 -17.73 -36.38
C LEU A 91 57.59 -18.30 -37.14
N ALA A 92 57.55 -19.62 -37.29
CA ALA A 92 56.38 -20.32 -37.80
C ALA A 92 55.11 -19.84 -37.06
N GLY A 93 54.10 -19.40 -37.81
CA GLY A 93 52.85 -18.87 -37.24
C GLY A 93 52.91 -17.42 -36.76
N GLN A 94 54.00 -16.70 -36.98
CA GLN A 94 54.05 -15.25 -36.77
C GLN A 94 53.24 -14.53 -37.87
N LEU A 95 52.42 -13.55 -37.49
CA LEU A 95 51.68 -12.72 -38.44
C LEU A 95 52.53 -11.52 -38.83
N ILE A 96 52.73 -11.34 -40.14
CA ILE A 96 53.41 -10.18 -40.67
C ILE A 96 52.40 -9.35 -41.44
N THR A 97 52.25 -8.09 -41.05
CA THR A 97 51.37 -7.13 -41.71
C THR A 97 52.20 -6.14 -42.52
N LEU A 98 51.80 -5.92 -43.76
CA LEU A 98 52.38 -4.98 -44.70
C LEU A 98 51.40 -3.86 -44.92
N ASN A 99 51.81 -2.62 -44.63
CA ASN A 99 51.05 -1.42 -44.94
C ASN A 99 51.75 -0.63 -46.04
N TRP A 100 51.02 -0.26 -47.09
CA TRP A 100 51.56 0.61 -48.14
C TRP A 100 50.58 1.69 -48.58
N PHE A 101 51.10 2.82 -49.03
CA PHE A 101 50.31 3.91 -49.61
C PHE A 101 50.62 4.04 -51.10
N SER A 102 49.58 4.26 -51.91
CA SER A 102 49.71 4.67 -53.32
C SER A 102 49.18 6.10 -53.51
N ALA A 103 50.01 7.01 -54.04
CA ALA A 103 49.59 8.36 -54.47
C ALA A 103 49.43 8.48 -55.98
N ALA A 104 48.97 7.43 -56.65
CA ALA A 104 48.77 7.54 -58.09
C ALA A 104 47.49 8.32 -58.41
N GLY A 105 47.61 9.30 -59.31
CA GLY A 105 46.48 9.94 -59.94
C GLY A 105 46.02 9.11 -61.13
N GLY A 106 44.85 8.46 -61.01
CA GLY A 106 44.00 8.10 -62.15
C GLY A 106 44.25 6.81 -62.92
N ASP A 107 45.34 6.06 -62.68
CA ASP A 107 45.70 4.87 -63.50
C ASP A 107 45.65 3.53 -62.70
N ASP A 108 45.62 2.39 -63.40
CA ASP A 108 45.50 1.03 -62.81
C ASP A 108 46.86 0.45 -62.38
N PHE A 109 46.91 -0.18 -61.19
CA PHE A 109 48.12 -0.80 -60.60
C PHE A 109 47.89 -2.25 -60.19
N ALA A 110 48.93 -3.07 -60.33
CA ALA A 110 49.03 -4.40 -59.71
C ALA A 110 50.30 -4.44 -58.82
N VAL A 111 50.13 -4.84 -57.55
CA VAL A 111 51.24 -5.12 -56.63
C VAL A 111 51.16 -6.57 -56.20
N ILE A 112 52.18 -7.37 -56.54
CA ILE A 112 52.30 -8.78 -56.14
C ILE A 112 53.42 -8.89 -55.10
N GLY A 113 53.07 -9.38 -53.91
CA GLY A 113 53.98 -9.63 -52.80
C GLY A 113 54.27 -11.12 -52.62
N TYR A 114 55.54 -11.55 -52.63
CA TYR A 114 55.93 -12.94 -52.31
C TYR A 114 56.73 -13.02 -51.01
N LEU A 115 56.48 -14.08 -50.24
CA LEU A 115 57.39 -14.56 -49.20
C LEU A 115 58.26 -15.68 -49.80
N LEU A 116 59.58 -15.47 -49.88
CA LEU A 116 60.50 -16.45 -50.48
C LEU A 116 61.25 -17.25 -49.41
N ASP A 117 61.16 -18.58 -49.49
CA ASP A 117 61.80 -19.57 -48.61
C ASP A 117 63.28 -19.81 -49.02
N THR A 118 64.20 -19.84 -48.04
CA THR A 118 65.60 -20.25 -48.20
C THR A 118 65.95 -21.32 -47.17
N ASP A 119 66.86 -22.25 -47.50
CA ASP A 119 67.07 -23.51 -46.77
C ASP A 119 67.29 -23.41 -45.24
N ALA A 120 67.16 -24.55 -44.55
CA ALA A 120 67.17 -24.64 -43.08
C ALA A 120 68.47 -24.16 -42.39
N ASN A 121 69.56 -23.90 -43.12
CA ASN A 121 70.84 -23.47 -42.55
C ASN A 121 71.23 -22.03 -42.94
N GLY A 122 70.40 -21.31 -43.70
CA GLY A 122 70.68 -19.93 -44.10
C GLY A 122 71.83 -19.79 -45.09
N ASN A 123 72.16 -20.85 -45.84
CA ASN A 123 73.33 -20.87 -46.72
C ASN A 123 73.00 -20.76 -48.21
N GLY A 124 71.71 -20.75 -48.58
CA GLY A 124 71.25 -20.61 -49.95
C GLY A 124 71.35 -21.93 -50.73
N VAL A 125 70.31 -22.19 -51.53
CA VAL A 125 70.22 -23.35 -52.42
C VAL A 125 71.26 -23.21 -53.54
N ALA A 126 72.03 -24.26 -53.84
CA ALA A 126 72.93 -24.24 -55.00
C ALA A 126 72.12 -24.07 -56.30
N GLU A 127 72.62 -23.23 -57.21
CA GLU A 127 71.99 -22.94 -58.51
C GLU A 127 71.57 -24.23 -59.23
N GLY A 128 70.27 -24.34 -59.53
CA GLY A 128 69.73 -25.34 -60.47
C GLY A 128 68.91 -26.49 -59.89
N THR A 129 68.70 -26.59 -58.57
CA THR A 129 67.76 -27.57 -58.00
C THR A 129 66.47 -26.90 -57.50
N VAL A 130 65.43 -26.98 -58.32
CA VAL A 130 64.11 -26.33 -58.21
C VAL A 130 63.18 -26.99 -57.16
N ALA A 131 63.71 -27.75 -56.20
CA ALA A 131 62.88 -28.64 -55.40
C ALA A 131 62.25 -28.01 -54.14
N ASP A 132 62.75 -26.88 -53.62
CA ASP A 132 62.40 -26.40 -52.27
C ASP A 132 62.06 -24.89 -52.17
N CYS A 133 61.62 -24.24 -53.26
CA CYS A 133 61.12 -22.87 -53.22
C CYS A 133 59.59 -22.86 -53.05
N SER A 134 59.07 -22.39 -51.92
CA SER A 134 57.65 -22.07 -51.77
C SER A 134 57.43 -20.57 -51.97
N GLN A 135 56.35 -20.22 -52.68
CA GLN A 135 55.88 -18.85 -52.84
C GLN A 135 54.47 -18.77 -52.28
N THR A 136 54.25 -17.82 -51.39
CA THR A 136 52.93 -17.46 -50.91
C THR A 136 52.62 -16.06 -51.38
N GLU A 137 51.61 -15.95 -52.23
CA GLU A 137 51.08 -14.68 -52.70
C GLU A 137 50.36 -13.97 -51.54
N VAL A 138 50.68 -12.68 -51.36
CA VAL A 138 50.17 -11.87 -50.25
C VAL A 138 49.02 -10.94 -50.68
N LEU A 139 48.91 -10.58 -51.97
CA LEU A 139 47.84 -9.71 -52.51
C LEU A 139 47.76 -9.72 -54.06
N ASP A 140 46.54 -9.55 -54.60
CA ASP A 140 46.23 -9.17 -55.99
C ASP A 140 45.18 -8.02 -56.05
N THR A 141 45.37 -6.99 -56.90
CA THR A 141 44.48 -5.80 -57.03
C THR A 141 44.11 -5.39 -58.48
N HIS A 142 44.21 -6.29 -59.47
CA HIS A 142 43.96 -5.99 -60.89
C HIS A 142 42.71 -5.13 -61.20
N GLY A 143 42.86 -4.11 -62.06
CA GLY A 143 41.76 -3.36 -62.71
C GLY A 143 40.99 -2.37 -61.83
N SER A 144 41.55 -1.98 -60.68
CA SER A 144 40.97 -0.98 -59.79
C SER A 144 41.99 0.13 -59.49
N SER A 145 41.61 1.40 -59.68
CA SER A 145 42.45 2.53 -59.29
C SER A 145 42.60 2.58 -57.77
N VAL A 146 43.79 2.28 -57.24
CA VAL A 146 44.06 2.30 -55.79
C VAL A 146 44.81 3.57 -55.40
N SER A 147 44.13 4.48 -54.70
CA SER A 147 44.73 5.67 -54.08
C SER A 147 44.51 5.65 -52.56
N GLY A 148 45.56 5.82 -51.77
CA GLY A 148 45.49 5.79 -50.30
C GLY A 148 46.24 4.62 -49.65
N TRP A 149 46.09 4.49 -48.32
CA TRP A 149 46.69 3.41 -47.52
C TRP A 149 45.98 2.07 -47.75
N GLN A 150 46.78 1.01 -47.84
CA GLN A 150 46.39 -0.37 -48.04
C GLN A 150 47.13 -1.26 -47.04
N TYR A 151 46.56 -2.42 -46.70
CA TYR A 151 47.19 -3.40 -45.84
C TYR A 151 46.98 -4.84 -46.32
N ALA A 152 47.99 -5.68 -46.12
CA ALA A 152 47.94 -7.12 -46.36
C ALA A 152 48.62 -7.85 -45.20
N SER A 153 48.28 -9.11 -44.96
CA SER A 153 48.91 -9.89 -43.90
C SER A 153 49.17 -11.31 -44.34
N VAL A 154 50.36 -11.82 -44.00
CA VAL A 154 50.75 -13.19 -44.27
C VAL A 154 51.18 -13.86 -42.98
N MET A 155 50.65 -15.06 -42.77
CA MET A 155 51.12 -15.95 -41.72
C MET A 155 52.32 -16.71 -42.24
N VAL A 156 53.39 -16.74 -41.45
CA VAL A 156 54.61 -17.46 -41.81
C VAL A 156 54.31 -18.97 -41.89
N PRO A 157 54.45 -19.59 -43.09
CA PRO A 157 53.81 -20.87 -43.40
C PRO A 157 54.54 -22.12 -42.87
N ASP A 158 55.84 -22.05 -42.55
CA ASP A 158 56.66 -23.23 -42.22
C ASP A 158 57.72 -22.98 -41.14
N THR A 159 58.42 -24.05 -40.72
CA THR A 159 59.36 -24.07 -39.57
C THR A 159 60.79 -23.67 -39.90
N ARG A 160 61.02 -22.96 -41.00
CA ARG A 160 62.35 -22.40 -41.33
C ARG A 160 62.47 -20.98 -40.74
N ASN A 161 63.68 -20.45 -40.72
CA ASN A 161 64.02 -19.29 -39.89
C ASN A 161 64.14 -17.97 -40.64
N PHE A 162 64.11 -17.95 -41.99
CA PHE A 162 64.53 -16.79 -42.79
C PHE A 162 63.66 -16.56 -44.01
N TYR A 163 63.26 -15.29 -44.24
CA TYR A 163 62.32 -14.90 -45.28
C TYR A 163 62.70 -13.56 -45.92
N LYS A 164 62.19 -13.33 -47.13
CA LYS A 164 62.29 -12.05 -47.87
C LYS A 164 60.94 -11.67 -48.49
N PHE A 165 60.67 -10.37 -48.54
CA PHE A 165 59.55 -9.81 -49.30
C PHE A 165 60.01 -9.39 -50.69
N VAL A 166 59.22 -9.72 -51.71
CA VAL A 166 59.43 -9.27 -53.09
C VAL A 166 58.18 -8.52 -53.56
N PHE A 167 58.34 -7.29 -54.03
CA PHE A 167 57.28 -6.47 -54.61
C PHE A 167 57.51 -6.26 -56.10
N VAL A 168 56.51 -6.49 -56.93
CA VAL A 168 56.55 -6.22 -58.39
C VAL A 168 55.45 -5.22 -58.74
N ASN A 169 55.78 -4.21 -59.57
CA ASN A 169 54.83 -3.17 -60.00
C ASN A 169 54.55 -3.25 -61.51
N GLY A 170 53.30 -3.09 -61.94
CA GLY A 170 52.88 -2.90 -63.33
C GLY A 170 51.90 -1.73 -63.46
N THR A 171 52.00 -0.93 -64.54
CA THR A 171 51.22 0.32 -64.71
C THR A 171 50.61 0.45 -66.11
N HIS A 172 49.37 0.92 -66.21
CA HIS A 172 48.66 1.21 -67.47
C HIS A 172 48.07 2.66 -67.47
N ASP A 173 48.61 3.59 -68.29
CA ASP A 173 48.18 5.01 -68.36
C ASP A 173 47.40 5.33 -69.65
N LEU A 174 46.23 5.98 -69.53
CA LEU A 174 45.40 6.43 -70.67
C LEU A 174 45.24 7.95 -70.79
N SER A 175 45.87 8.76 -69.93
CA SER A 175 45.53 10.19 -69.75
C SER A 175 46.54 11.21 -70.29
N GLY A 176 47.75 10.79 -70.70
CA GLY A 176 48.72 11.66 -71.40
C GLY A 176 49.24 12.86 -70.59
N GLY A 177 49.14 12.81 -69.26
CA GLY A 177 49.59 13.87 -68.34
C GLY A 177 51.03 13.70 -67.85
N ARG A 178 51.72 14.83 -67.62
CA ARG A 178 53.17 14.95 -67.34
C ARG A 178 53.72 14.30 -66.05
N PHE A 179 52.95 13.50 -65.31
CA PHE A 179 53.41 12.89 -64.06
C PHE A 179 52.73 11.53 -63.80
N SER A 180 52.99 10.52 -64.64
CA SER A 180 52.67 9.14 -64.27
C SER A 180 53.84 8.54 -63.48
N GLY A 181 53.84 8.80 -62.18
CA GLY A 181 54.77 8.22 -61.23
C GLY A 181 53.99 7.76 -60.01
N ALA A 182 53.80 6.45 -59.87
CA ALA A 182 53.24 5.90 -58.64
C ALA A 182 54.25 6.03 -57.52
N LEU A 183 53.92 6.90 -56.56
CA LEU A 183 54.64 7.00 -55.31
C LEU A 183 54.11 5.92 -54.39
N PHE A 184 55.00 5.00 -54.05
CA PHE A 184 54.76 3.98 -53.03
C PHE A 184 55.42 4.41 -51.73
N TRP A 185 54.72 4.24 -50.62
CA TRP A 185 55.32 4.29 -49.30
C TRP A 185 55.04 2.96 -48.61
N ILE A 186 56.09 2.29 -48.14
CA ILE A 186 55.95 1.22 -47.18
C ILE A 186 56.15 1.88 -45.82
N ASP A 187 55.10 1.99 -45.04
CA ASP A 187 55.15 2.64 -43.73
C ASP A 187 55.97 1.79 -42.77
N ASN A 188 55.56 0.52 -42.66
CA ASN A 188 56.05 -0.36 -41.63
C ASN A 188 55.75 -1.82 -41.97
N ILE A 189 56.76 -2.69 -41.80
CA ILE A 189 56.54 -4.09 -41.46
C ILE A 189 56.28 -4.07 -39.96
N SER A 190 55.06 -3.66 -39.57
CA SER A 190 54.81 -3.34 -38.17
C SER A 190 54.70 -4.62 -37.35
N GLN A 191 55.61 -4.75 -36.40
CA GLN A 191 55.32 -5.40 -35.13
C GLN A 191 54.39 -4.44 -34.36
N GLY A 192 53.09 -4.41 -34.70
CA GLY A 192 52.14 -3.51 -34.04
C GLY A 192 52.14 -3.73 -32.52
N ALA A 193 51.79 -2.71 -31.74
CA ALA A 193 51.78 -2.82 -30.29
C ALA A 193 50.89 -4.00 -29.89
N SER A 194 51.40 -4.85 -29.00
CA SER A 194 50.67 -6.03 -28.56
C SER A 194 49.44 -5.58 -27.78
N GLN A 195 48.26 -5.95 -28.25
CA GLN A 195 47.02 -5.82 -27.50
C GLN A 195 46.64 -7.15 -26.85
N THR A 196 46.07 -7.06 -25.65
CA THR A 196 45.43 -8.17 -24.97
C THR A 196 43.92 -8.06 -25.06
N VAL A 197 43.26 -9.21 -25.21
CA VAL A 197 41.81 -9.38 -25.06
C VAL A 197 41.54 -10.06 -23.73
N LEU A 198 40.57 -9.57 -22.97
CA LEU A 198 40.03 -10.24 -21.79
C LEU A 198 38.61 -10.70 -22.11
N MET A 199 38.29 -11.93 -21.73
CA MET A 199 36.97 -12.52 -21.94
C MET A 199 36.46 -13.09 -20.61
N ASP A 200 35.32 -12.56 -20.14
CA ASP A 200 34.63 -13.05 -18.95
C ASP A 200 33.27 -13.62 -19.37
N LEU A 201 33.01 -14.87 -19.00
CA LEU A 201 31.76 -15.58 -19.29
C LEU A 201 30.97 -15.87 -18.00
N SER A 202 31.26 -15.15 -16.91
CA SER A 202 30.55 -15.31 -15.63
C SER A 202 29.08 -14.87 -15.70
N ASP A 203 28.73 -13.91 -16.56
CA ASP A 203 27.36 -13.38 -16.74
C ASP A 203 26.47 -14.22 -17.68
N VAL A 204 26.97 -15.32 -18.26
CA VAL A 204 26.14 -16.26 -19.05
C VAL A 204 25.54 -17.39 -18.20
N THR A 205 25.72 -17.32 -16.88
CA THR A 205 25.19 -18.30 -15.90
C THR A 205 23.66 -18.30 -15.92
N GLY A 206 23.04 -19.45 -16.21
CA GLY A 206 21.58 -19.60 -16.35
C GLY A 206 21.08 -19.59 -17.81
N LYS A 207 21.97 -19.47 -18.80
CA LYS A 207 21.69 -19.65 -20.24
C LYS A 207 22.38 -20.90 -20.83
N ASN A 208 22.98 -21.73 -19.97
CA ASN A 208 23.92 -22.81 -20.27
C ASN A 208 23.33 -24.22 -20.05
N PHE A 209 22.18 -24.52 -20.68
CA PHE A 209 21.54 -25.84 -20.61
C PHE A 209 21.17 -26.39 -22.00
N PHE A 210 21.25 -27.71 -22.12
CA PHE A 210 20.90 -28.50 -23.31
C PHE A 210 19.82 -29.52 -22.93
N VAL A 211 18.68 -29.53 -23.63
CA VAL A 211 17.58 -30.48 -23.40
C VAL A 211 17.29 -31.24 -24.70
N GLY A 212 17.22 -32.58 -24.64
CA GLY A 212 16.99 -33.48 -25.78
C GLY A 212 15.60 -33.31 -26.42
N GLY A 213 15.38 -32.18 -27.10
CA GLY A 213 14.12 -31.79 -27.75
C GLY A 213 13.92 -30.27 -27.90
N GLY A 214 14.78 -29.44 -27.29
CA GLY A 214 14.75 -27.98 -27.45
C GLY A 214 15.97 -27.34 -26.78
N THR A 215 16.77 -26.59 -27.55
CA THR A 215 17.96 -25.90 -27.06
C THR A 215 17.59 -24.67 -26.23
N SER A 216 18.49 -24.17 -25.39
CA SER A 216 18.41 -22.77 -24.94
C SER A 216 18.31 -21.86 -26.17
N ALA A 217 17.46 -20.83 -26.10
CA ALA A 217 17.35 -19.86 -27.19
C ALA A 217 18.72 -19.21 -27.43
N PRO A 218 19.12 -18.93 -28.69
CA PRO A 218 20.39 -18.27 -28.97
C PRO A 218 20.52 -16.97 -28.17
N PHE A 219 21.68 -16.76 -27.55
CA PHE A 219 21.92 -15.60 -26.68
C PHE A 219 23.16 -14.85 -27.13
N SER A 220 23.17 -13.53 -26.93
CA SER A 220 24.29 -12.68 -27.31
C SER A 220 25.35 -12.61 -26.21
N ILE A 221 26.61 -12.61 -26.62
CA ILE A 221 27.80 -12.34 -25.80
C ILE A 221 28.43 -10.97 -26.12
N ALA A 222 27.66 -10.07 -26.73
CA ALA A 222 28.11 -8.70 -26.96
C ALA A 222 28.54 -8.04 -25.64
N GLY A 223 29.77 -7.53 -25.58
CA GLY A 223 30.33 -6.88 -24.40
C GLY A 223 30.98 -7.82 -23.36
N GLN A 224 31.01 -9.13 -23.61
CA GLN A 224 31.65 -10.12 -22.71
C GLN A 224 33.15 -10.30 -22.99
N ALA A 225 33.68 -9.62 -24.02
CA ALA A 225 35.11 -9.47 -24.22
C ALA A 225 35.47 -8.00 -24.40
N THR A 226 36.65 -7.62 -23.92
CA THR A 226 37.19 -6.26 -24.03
C THR A 226 38.63 -6.33 -24.53
N ALA A 227 38.98 -5.44 -25.44
CA ALA A 227 40.34 -5.29 -25.94
C ALA A 227 41.00 -4.06 -25.30
N SER A 228 42.25 -4.21 -24.87
CA SER A 228 43.08 -3.13 -24.32
C SER A 228 43.30 -1.97 -25.30
N SER A 229 43.13 -2.21 -26.61
CA SER A 229 43.26 -1.22 -27.68
C SER A 229 42.05 -0.30 -27.85
N GLY A 230 40.88 -0.65 -27.29
CA GLY A 230 39.64 0.12 -27.47
C GLY A 230 39.01 0.04 -28.87
N LEU A 231 39.49 -0.86 -29.75
CA LEU A 231 38.88 -1.14 -31.05
C LEU A 231 37.50 -1.83 -30.90
N THR A 232 36.57 -1.60 -31.84
CA THR A 232 35.15 -1.95 -31.66
C THR A 232 34.73 -3.31 -32.22
N ASN A 233 35.62 -4.03 -32.93
CA ASN A 233 35.26 -5.21 -33.72
C ASN A 233 35.94 -6.49 -33.21
N ILE A 234 35.58 -6.95 -32.00
CA ILE A 234 36.04 -8.25 -31.49
C ILE A 234 35.34 -9.36 -32.27
N THR A 235 36.13 -10.32 -32.76
CA THR A 235 35.64 -11.52 -33.45
C THR A 235 35.54 -12.68 -32.47
N TYR A 236 34.50 -13.50 -32.62
CA TYR A 236 34.24 -14.65 -31.78
C TYR A 236 34.18 -15.92 -32.62
N ALA A 237 34.78 -16.99 -32.11
CA ALA A 237 34.73 -18.33 -32.69
C ALA A 237 34.45 -19.36 -31.59
N SER A 238 33.78 -20.46 -31.93
CA SER A 238 33.64 -21.60 -31.02
C SER A 238 34.73 -22.60 -31.30
N THR A 239 35.47 -23.02 -30.26
CA THR A 239 36.44 -24.11 -30.37
C THR A 239 35.83 -25.47 -30.09
N THR A 240 34.56 -25.51 -29.62
CA THR A 240 33.78 -26.72 -29.34
C THR A 240 32.44 -26.70 -30.09
N PRO A 241 32.44 -26.76 -31.44
CA PRO A 241 31.22 -26.62 -32.27
C PRO A 241 30.16 -27.70 -32.01
N LEU A 242 30.56 -28.86 -31.47
CA LEU A 242 29.66 -29.95 -31.07
C LEU A 242 28.87 -29.64 -29.79
N VAL A 243 29.30 -28.66 -29.00
CA VAL A 243 28.63 -28.22 -27.75
C VAL A 243 27.95 -26.86 -27.95
N CYS A 244 28.57 -25.94 -28.67
CA CYS A 244 28.03 -24.62 -28.98
C CYS A 244 28.61 -24.06 -30.28
N THR A 245 27.83 -23.28 -31.03
CA THR A 245 28.27 -22.54 -32.23
C THR A 245 28.12 -21.03 -32.01
N VAL A 246 28.87 -20.21 -32.76
CA VAL A 246 28.78 -18.75 -32.68
C VAL A 246 28.68 -18.13 -34.07
N SER A 247 27.81 -17.15 -34.23
CA SER A 247 27.67 -16.34 -35.45
C SER A 247 27.57 -14.87 -35.06
N GLY A 248 28.55 -14.07 -35.46
CA GLY A 248 28.73 -12.71 -34.95
C GLY A 248 28.97 -12.72 -33.44
N THR A 249 28.00 -12.20 -32.67
CA THR A 249 28.01 -12.24 -31.19
C THR A 249 26.99 -13.20 -30.60
N THR A 250 26.27 -13.97 -31.43
CA THR A 250 25.19 -14.86 -30.98
C THR A 250 25.70 -16.28 -30.82
N VAL A 251 25.54 -16.85 -29.62
CA VAL A 251 25.89 -18.23 -29.27
C VAL A 251 24.65 -19.11 -29.31
N THR A 252 24.77 -20.27 -29.97
CA THR A 252 23.74 -21.31 -30.05
C THR A 252 24.27 -22.60 -29.44
N ILE A 253 23.58 -23.17 -28.46
CA ILE A 253 23.99 -24.43 -27.81
C ILE A 253 23.56 -25.63 -28.66
N THR A 254 24.51 -26.49 -29.02
CA THR A 254 24.33 -27.65 -29.92
C THR A 254 24.50 -29.00 -29.22
N GLY A 255 25.04 -29.02 -27.99
CA GLY A 255 25.25 -30.24 -27.20
C GLY A 255 25.53 -29.96 -25.72
N HIS A 256 25.70 -31.02 -24.91
CA HIS A 256 26.11 -30.92 -23.50
C HIS A 256 27.63 -31.06 -23.36
N GLY A 257 28.21 -30.54 -22.28
CA GLY A 257 29.67 -30.53 -22.06
C GLY A 257 30.23 -29.12 -21.90
N THR A 258 31.55 -28.96 -21.99
CA THR A 258 32.19 -27.65 -21.85
C THR A 258 32.12 -26.89 -23.16
N CYS A 259 31.38 -25.77 -23.21
CA CYS A 259 31.41 -24.84 -24.32
C CYS A 259 32.63 -23.92 -24.15
N THR A 260 33.51 -23.91 -25.13
CA THR A 260 34.70 -23.04 -25.15
C THR A 260 34.63 -22.11 -26.35
N LEU A 261 34.71 -20.81 -26.06
CA LEU A 261 34.68 -19.75 -27.06
C LEU A 261 36.04 -19.05 -27.06
N SER A 262 36.46 -18.63 -28.25
CA SER A 262 37.67 -17.86 -28.50
C SER A 262 37.29 -16.46 -28.95
N ALA A 263 37.89 -15.44 -28.36
CA ALA A 263 37.72 -14.05 -28.74
C ALA A 263 39.07 -13.47 -29.18
N ALA A 264 39.08 -12.78 -30.33
CA ALA A 264 40.27 -12.11 -30.85
C ALA A 264 39.91 -10.74 -31.41
N GLN A 265 40.77 -9.75 -31.17
CA GLN A 265 40.64 -8.41 -31.72
C GLN A 265 41.57 -8.30 -32.93
N PRO A 266 41.04 -8.09 -34.15
CA PRO A 266 41.84 -7.72 -35.31
C PRO A 266 42.68 -6.47 -35.03
N GLY A 267 43.83 -6.38 -35.71
CA GLY A 267 44.66 -5.18 -35.67
C GLY A 267 43.95 -3.99 -36.32
N GLY A 268 44.36 -2.79 -35.93
CA GLY A 268 43.76 -1.56 -36.42
C GLY A 268 44.22 -0.35 -35.64
N THR A 269 43.78 0.82 -36.11
CA THR A 269 44.13 2.10 -35.51
C THR A 269 43.01 2.57 -34.59
N ASP A 270 43.34 2.88 -33.34
CA ASP A 270 42.35 3.40 -32.40
C ASP A 270 42.02 4.89 -32.68
N GLY A 271 41.01 5.43 -31.98
CA GLY A 271 40.57 6.82 -32.16
C GLY A 271 41.62 7.88 -31.76
N SER A 272 42.76 7.47 -31.21
CA SER A 272 43.90 8.34 -30.88
C SER A 272 45.04 8.26 -31.91
N GLY A 273 44.93 7.37 -32.91
CA GLY A 273 45.94 7.15 -33.95
C GLY A 273 46.91 6.00 -33.67
N THR A 274 46.79 5.27 -32.56
CA THR A 274 47.74 4.20 -32.23
C THR A 274 47.45 2.93 -33.05
N LEU A 275 48.47 2.39 -33.72
CA LEU A 275 48.38 1.14 -34.49
C LEU A 275 48.62 -0.11 -33.63
N TRP A 276 47.60 -0.96 -33.53
CA TRP A 276 47.62 -2.20 -32.75
C TRP A 276 47.77 -3.43 -33.65
N ALA A 277 48.66 -4.36 -33.29
CA ALA A 277 48.74 -5.68 -33.94
C ALA A 277 47.52 -6.53 -33.58
N ALA A 278 47.11 -7.50 -34.39
CA ALA A 278 46.06 -8.43 -34.00
C ALA A 278 46.37 -9.11 -32.65
N SER A 279 45.39 -9.20 -31.76
CA SER A 279 45.59 -9.87 -30.48
C SER A 279 45.72 -11.38 -30.68
N SER A 280 46.47 -12.04 -29.81
CA SER A 280 46.29 -13.49 -29.65
C SER A 280 44.85 -13.77 -29.20
N ALA A 281 44.27 -14.86 -29.71
CA ALA A 281 42.92 -15.24 -29.34
C ALA A 281 42.91 -15.77 -27.90
N VAL A 282 41.96 -15.31 -27.09
CA VAL A 282 41.79 -15.76 -25.71
C VAL A 282 40.57 -16.65 -25.63
N THR A 283 40.73 -17.80 -25.00
CA THR A 283 39.63 -18.74 -24.78
C THR A 283 39.04 -18.59 -23.39
N SER A 284 37.72 -18.63 -23.29
CA SER A 284 37.00 -18.76 -22.04
C SER A 284 35.92 -19.83 -22.19
N SER A 285 35.61 -20.52 -21.09
CA SER A 285 34.76 -21.70 -21.10
C SER A 285 33.67 -21.63 -20.04
N PHE A 286 32.51 -22.20 -20.34
CA PHE A 286 31.47 -22.47 -19.36
C PHE A 286 30.89 -23.88 -19.57
N VAL A 287 30.37 -24.48 -18.49
CA VAL A 287 29.80 -25.83 -18.55
C VAL A 287 28.34 -25.76 -19.00
N VAL A 288 28.01 -26.48 -20.06
CA VAL A 288 26.64 -26.76 -20.48
C VAL A 288 26.17 -28.03 -19.78
N THR A 289 25.24 -27.87 -18.84
CA THR A 289 24.70 -28.99 -18.05
C THR A 289 23.45 -29.59 -18.70
N ASN A 290 23.22 -30.89 -18.45
CA ASN A 290 22.06 -31.65 -18.95
C ASN A 290 20.90 -31.72 -17.92
N THR A 291 20.85 -30.83 -16.93
CA THR A 291 19.89 -30.96 -15.82
C THR A 291 18.54 -30.35 -16.18
N ALA A 292 17.62 -31.22 -16.60
CA ALA A 292 16.20 -30.91 -16.72
C ALA A 292 15.63 -30.39 -15.36
N PRO A 293 14.69 -29.44 -15.37
CA PRO A 293 14.05 -28.96 -14.15
C PRO A 293 13.43 -30.14 -13.39
N THR A 294 13.65 -30.19 -12.08
CA THR A 294 13.10 -31.26 -11.24
C THR A 294 11.57 -31.15 -11.23
N PRO A 295 10.82 -32.23 -11.54
CA PRO A 295 9.37 -32.20 -11.45
C PRO A 295 8.91 -31.88 -10.03
N GLN A 296 7.87 -31.06 -9.91
CA GLN A 296 7.19 -30.79 -8.65
C GLN A 296 5.70 -31.06 -8.79
N THR A 297 5.06 -31.40 -7.68
CA THR A 297 3.62 -31.64 -7.59
C THR A 297 2.96 -30.63 -6.68
N ILE A 298 1.66 -30.40 -6.88
CA ILE A 298 0.82 -29.61 -5.97
C ILE A 298 -0.01 -30.57 -5.12
N THR A 299 -0.03 -30.35 -3.82
CA THR A 299 -1.00 -30.96 -2.91
C THR A 299 -2.06 -29.93 -2.56
N PHE A 300 -3.27 -30.11 -3.08
CA PHE A 300 -4.42 -29.27 -2.77
C PHE A 300 -5.57 -30.14 -2.26
N GLY A 301 -5.85 -30.04 -0.95
CA GLY A 301 -6.85 -30.85 -0.27
C GLY A 301 -8.28 -30.55 -0.70
N ALA A 302 -9.18 -31.50 -0.50
CA ALA A 302 -10.60 -31.34 -0.81
C ALA A 302 -11.21 -30.15 -0.05
N LEU A 303 -12.05 -29.38 -0.74
CA LEU A 303 -12.75 -28.23 -0.16
C LEU A 303 -14.13 -28.67 0.33
N SER A 304 -14.54 -28.16 1.49
CA SER A 304 -15.88 -28.41 2.02
C SER A 304 -16.90 -27.42 1.47
N ASP A 305 -18.12 -27.92 1.27
CA ASP A 305 -19.28 -27.12 0.87
C ASP A 305 -19.48 -25.91 1.79
N LYS A 306 -19.93 -24.79 1.22
CA LYS A 306 -20.12 -23.52 1.92
C LYS A 306 -21.52 -22.96 1.70
N SER A 307 -22.03 -22.20 2.67
CA SER A 307 -23.20 -21.35 2.46
C SER A 307 -22.83 -20.17 1.58
N GLN A 308 -23.72 -19.73 0.69
CA GLN A 308 -23.58 -18.51 -0.10
C GLN A 308 -23.34 -17.27 0.78
N SER A 309 -23.84 -17.28 2.01
CA SER A 309 -23.64 -16.20 3.00
C SER A 309 -22.33 -16.30 3.80
N ALA A 310 -21.46 -17.27 3.50
CA ALA A 310 -20.19 -17.41 4.19
C ALA A 310 -19.27 -16.22 3.92
N ALA A 311 -18.59 -15.73 4.96
CA ALA A 311 -17.55 -14.72 4.82
C ALA A 311 -16.40 -15.23 3.93
N PRO A 312 -15.62 -14.33 3.28
CA PRO A 312 -14.44 -14.72 2.52
C PRO A 312 -13.49 -15.60 3.35
N PHE A 313 -12.96 -16.66 2.73
CA PHE A 313 -12.11 -17.64 3.42
C PHE A 313 -10.89 -17.98 2.58
N SER A 314 -9.80 -18.38 3.24
CA SER A 314 -8.56 -18.73 2.57
C SER A 314 -8.50 -20.23 2.26
N VAL A 315 -7.99 -20.55 1.08
CA VAL A 315 -7.56 -21.90 0.72
C VAL A 315 -6.03 -21.96 0.73
N SER A 316 -5.48 -23.14 0.99
CA SER A 316 -4.05 -23.37 0.95
C SER A 316 -3.74 -24.68 0.23
N ALA A 317 -2.61 -24.69 -0.45
CA ALA A 317 -2.04 -25.80 -1.17
C ALA A 317 -0.52 -25.66 -1.05
N THR A 318 0.18 -26.78 -1.12
CA THR A 318 1.64 -26.81 -1.02
C THR A 318 2.22 -27.42 -2.28
N THR A 319 3.48 -27.12 -2.58
CA THR A 319 4.24 -27.85 -3.59
C THR A 319 5.25 -28.77 -2.91
N SER A 320 5.62 -29.87 -3.58
CA SER A 320 6.70 -30.76 -3.11
C SER A 320 8.08 -30.08 -3.01
N SER A 321 8.25 -28.93 -3.67
CA SER A 321 9.47 -28.12 -3.70
C SER A 321 9.51 -27.01 -2.63
N GLY A 322 8.39 -26.73 -1.95
CA GLY A 322 8.26 -25.57 -1.04
C GLY A 322 8.09 -24.22 -1.74
N GLY A 323 7.73 -24.23 -3.03
CA GLY A 323 7.55 -23.07 -3.89
C GLY A 323 6.23 -22.33 -3.71
N THR A 324 6.12 -21.16 -4.34
CA THR A 324 4.94 -20.29 -4.23
C THR A 324 3.79 -20.83 -5.07
N VAL A 325 2.61 -20.97 -4.45
CA VAL A 325 1.36 -21.36 -5.11
C VAL A 325 0.48 -20.12 -5.36
N THR A 326 -0.17 -20.09 -6.52
CA THR A 326 -1.16 -19.07 -6.90
C THR A 326 -2.50 -19.71 -7.26
N TYR A 327 -3.59 -18.96 -7.10
CA TYR A 327 -4.95 -19.49 -7.28
C TYR A 327 -5.72 -18.77 -8.36
N THR A 328 -6.52 -19.54 -9.11
CA THR A 328 -7.48 -19.05 -10.11
C THR A 328 -8.82 -19.74 -9.91
N SER A 329 -9.92 -19.11 -10.33
CA SER A 329 -11.25 -19.73 -10.31
C SER A 329 -11.77 -19.88 -11.72
N SER A 330 -12.22 -21.08 -12.08
CA SER A 330 -12.83 -21.35 -13.39
C SER A 330 -14.34 -21.05 -13.40
N THR A 331 -14.97 -20.91 -12.23
CA THR A 331 -16.40 -20.55 -12.08
C THR A 331 -16.58 -19.17 -11.47
N THR A 332 -16.01 -18.14 -12.12
CA THR A 332 -15.99 -16.74 -11.64
C THR A 332 -17.36 -16.09 -11.41
N ALA A 333 -18.41 -16.66 -12.02
CA ALA A 333 -19.80 -16.30 -11.77
C ALA A 333 -20.30 -16.78 -10.39
N VAL A 334 -19.82 -17.94 -9.92
CA VAL A 334 -20.19 -18.58 -8.65
C VAL A 334 -19.29 -18.08 -7.52
N CYS A 335 -17.98 -18.00 -7.74
CA CYS A 335 -17.00 -17.58 -6.75
C CYS A 335 -15.78 -16.91 -7.41
N THR A 336 -15.08 -16.03 -6.70
CA THR A 336 -13.79 -15.45 -7.14
C THR A 336 -12.70 -15.80 -6.15
N VAL A 337 -11.45 -15.86 -6.60
CA VAL A 337 -10.30 -16.10 -5.73
C VAL A 337 -9.17 -15.12 -6.07
N THR A 338 -8.52 -14.57 -5.05
CA THR A 338 -7.30 -13.78 -5.22
C THR A 338 -6.11 -14.68 -5.53
N SER A 339 -5.04 -14.15 -6.12
CA SER A 339 -3.79 -14.93 -6.33
C SER A 339 -3.20 -15.51 -5.04
N ALA A 340 -3.48 -14.90 -3.88
CA ALA A 340 -3.05 -15.37 -2.56
C ALA A 340 -3.99 -16.41 -1.90
N GLY A 341 -5.08 -16.82 -2.56
CA GLY A 341 -5.96 -17.90 -2.09
C GLY A 341 -7.18 -17.47 -1.27
N VAL A 342 -7.52 -16.18 -1.19
CA VAL A 342 -8.78 -15.72 -0.57
C VAL A 342 -9.95 -15.88 -1.54
N VAL A 343 -10.91 -16.74 -1.19
CA VAL A 343 -12.12 -17.05 -1.95
C VAL A 343 -13.29 -16.19 -1.47
N THR A 344 -14.05 -15.63 -2.41
CA THR A 344 -15.30 -14.88 -2.18
C THR A 344 -16.43 -15.51 -2.98
N LEU A 345 -17.57 -15.78 -2.34
CA LEU A 345 -18.73 -16.43 -2.95
C LEU A 345 -19.71 -15.37 -3.48
N LYS A 346 -20.30 -15.62 -4.65
CA LYS A 346 -21.24 -14.70 -5.31
C LYS A 346 -22.65 -15.27 -5.38
N THR A 347 -22.79 -16.48 -5.92
CA THR A 347 -24.07 -17.16 -6.09
C THR A 347 -23.98 -18.64 -5.74
N SER A 348 -25.13 -19.27 -5.51
CA SER A 348 -25.22 -20.73 -5.34
C SER A 348 -24.82 -21.47 -6.61
N GLY A 349 -24.17 -22.63 -6.45
CA GLY A 349 -23.66 -23.44 -7.55
C GLY A 349 -22.31 -24.07 -7.22
N THR A 350 -21.67 -24.69 -8.21
CA THR A 350 -20.36 -25.33 -8.01
C THR A 350 -19.23 -24.30 -8.15
N CYS A 351 -18.47 -24.10 -7.07
CA CYS A 351 -17.26 -23.29 -7.08
C CYS A 351 -16.05 -24.19 -7.35
N THR A 352 -15.26 -23.87 -8.38
CA THR A 352 -14.04 -24.60 -8.73
C THR A 352 -12.84 -23.67 -8.65
N ILE A 353 -11.89 -24.03 -7.80
CA ILE A 353 -10.63 -23.31 -7.58
C ILE A 353 -9.47 -24.17 -8.07
N THR A 354 -8.57 -23.57 -8.83
CA THR A 354 -7.37 -24.20 -9.37
C THR A 354 -6.14 -23.61 -8.69
N ALA A 355 -5.32 -24.47 -8.08
CA ALA A 355 -4.01 -24.14 -7.57
C ALA A 355 -2.95 -24.33 -8.67
N ASN A 356 -2.07 -23.35 -8.84
CA ASN A 356 -1.06 -23.28 -9.89
C ASN A 356 0.31 -23.00 -9.26
N ALA A 357 1.35 -23.67 -9.74
CA ALA A 357 2.74 -23.41 -9.34
C ALA A 357 3.61 -23.27 -10.59
N ALA A 358 4.13 -22.07 -10.80
CA ALA A 358 5.03 -21.77 -11.90
C ALA A 358 6.42 -22.40 -11.68
N GLN A 359 7.22 -22.42 -12.75
CA GLN A 359 8.64 -22.79 -12.67
C GLN A 359 9.38 -21.81 -11.76
N GLN A 360 10.14 -22.32 -10.78
CA GLN A 360 10.82 -21.52 -9.77
C GLN A 360 12.13 -22.19 -9.33
N THR A 361 13.13 -21.39 -8.95
CA THR A 361 14.40 -21.87 -8.37
C THR A 361 14.34 -21.74 -6.85
N ILE A 362 14.55 -22.86 -6.14
CA ILE A 362 14.45 -22.92 -4.67
C ILE A 362 15.66 -23.69 -4.15
N GLY A 363 16.44 -23.06 -3.26
CA GLY A 363 17.64 -23.69 -2.69
C GLY A 363 18.69 -24.09 -3.73
N GLY A 364 18.75 -23.42 -4.88
CA GLY A 364 19.67 -23.73 -5.98
C GLY A 364 19.16 -24.78 -6.98
N THR A 365 18.03 -25.44 -6.72
CA THR A 365 17.40 -26.41 -7.63
C THR A 365 16.30 -25.73 -8.46
N LEU A 366 16.34 -25.93 -9.78
CA LEU A 366 15.30 -25.46 -10.70
C LEU A 366 14.15 -26.48 -10.76
N TYR A 367 12.93 -26.08 -10.39
CA TYR A 367 11.74 -26.92 -10.44
C TYR A 367 10.83 -26.57 -11.62
N ALA A 368 10.35 -27.57 -12.36
CA ALA A 368 9.41 -27.40 -13.48
C ALA A 368 8.07 -26.82 -13.01
N ALA A 369 7.27 -26.19 -13.87
CA ALA A 369 5.88 -25.86 -13.50
C ALA A 369 5.10 -27.15 -13.14
N ALA A 370 4.32 -27.12 -12.07
CA ALA A 370 3.52 -28.27 -11.65
C ALA A 370 2.21 -28.34 -12.45
N THR A 371 1.69 -29.55 -12.69
CA THR A 371 0.35 -29.74 -13.23
C THR A 371 -0.68 -29.08 -12.30
N PRO A 372 -1.54 -28.17 -12.77
CA PRO A 372 -2.53 -27.51 -11.93
C PRO A 372 -3.50 -28.50 -11.30
N VAL A 373 -3.84 -28.29 -10.03
CA VAL A 373 -4.79 -29.13 -9.29
C VAL A 373 -6.04 -28.32 -8.99
N SER A 374 -7.21 -28.83 -9.40
CA SER A 374 -8.50 -28.17 -9.18
C SER A 374 -9.30 -28.89 -8.11
N GLN A 375 -9.93 -28.11 -7.23
CA GLN A 375 -10.87 -28.60 -6.22
C GLN A 375 -12.20 -27.87 -6.37
N SER A 376 -13.27 -28.64 -6.27
CA SER A 376 -14.64 -28.14 -6.39
C SER A 376 -15.40 -28.37 -5.09
N PHE A 377 -16.25 -27.41 -4.73
CA PHE A 377 -17.21 -27.54 -3.63
C PHE A 377 -18.52 -26.85 -3.99
N THR A 378 -19.59 -27.21 -3.31
CA THR A 378 -20.92 -26.65 -3.51
C THR A 378 -21.12 -25.39 -2.68
N VAL A 379 -21.59 -24.33 -3.34
CA VAL A 379 -22.12 -23.14 -2.68
C VAL A 379 -23.63 -23.31 -2.54
N ASN A 380 -24.08 -23.57 -1.32
CA ASN A 380 -25.49 -23.76 -1.01
C ASN A 380 -26.20 -22.41 -0.96
N ALA A 381 -27.40 -22.31 -1.55
CA ALA A 381 -28.20 -21.10 -1.54
C ALA A 381 -28.52 -20.66 -0.10
N ALA A 382 -28.54 -19.35 0.12
CA ALA A 382 -29.00 -18.80 1.39
C ALA A 382 -30.53 -18.94 1.48
N GLN A 383 -31.03 -19.43 2.61
CA GLN A 383 -32.45 -19.39 2.94
C GLN A 383 -32.71 -18.36 4.06
N THR A 384 -33.82 -17.63 3.95
CA THR A 384 -34.23 -16.62 4.93
C THR A 384 -35.42 -17.12 5.73
N ILE A 385 -35.37 -16.95 7.05
CA ILE A 385 -36.49 -17.17 7.96
C ILE A 385 -37.03 -15.80 8.38
N THR A 386 -38.31 -15.54 8.15
CA THR A 386 -38.98 -14.33 8.61
C THR A 386 -39.98 -14.71 9.68
N PHE A 387 -39.75 -14.25 10.91
CA PHE A 387 -40.71 -14.38 12.01
C PHE A 387 -40.62 -13.14 12.91
N ASN A 388 -41.77 -12.63 13.33
CA ASN A 388 -41.90 -11.39 14.11
C ASN A 388 -42.83 -11.63 15.29
N PRO A 389 -42.32 -12.13 16.42
CA PRO A 389 -43.15 -12.28 17.60
C PRO A 389 -43.49 -10.89 18.16
N THR A 390 -44.67 -10.77 18.77
CA THR A 390 -45.16 -9.52 19.35
C THR A 390 -45.23 -9.63 20.86
N ASP A 391 -45.01 -8.52 21.56
CA ASP A 391 -45.19 -8.44 23.02
C ASP A 391 -46.58 -8.93 23.45
N LYS A 392 -46.63 -9.61 24.58
CA LYS A 392 -47.86 -10.21 25.14
C LYS A 392 -47.94 -9.94 26.63
N LEU A 393 -49.16 -9.78 27.14
CA LEU A 393 -49.38 -9.87 28.58
C LEU A 393 -49.02 -11.28 29.04
N TYR A 394 -48.29 -11.44 30.15
CA TYR A 394 -47.83 -12.76 30.57
C TYR A 394 -48.97 -13.75 30.88
N THR A 395 -50.17 -13.24 31.19
CA THR A 395 -51.39 -14.05 31.37
C THR A 395 -52.13 -14.37 30.06
N SER A 396 -51.56 -14.02 28.92
CA SER A 396 -52.16 -14.33 27.62
C SER A 396 -52.23 -15.85 27.42
N PRO A 397 -53.30 -16.38 26.81
CA PRO A 397 -53.35 -17.78 26.41
C PRO A 397 -52.19 -18.14 25.47
N ASN A 398 -51.83 -19.43 25.47
CA ASN A 398 -50.82 -19.97 24.55
C ASN A 398 -51.17 -19.61 23.10
N TYR A 399 -50.15 -19.28 22.31
CA TYR A 399 -50.33 -18.85 20.93
C TYR A 399 -49.25 -19.45 20.03
N ASN A 400 -49.56 -19.52 18.72
CA ASN A 400 -48.63 -20.08 17.74
C ASN A 400 -47.82 -18.97 17.05
N LEU A 401 -46.53 -19.21 16.87
CA LEU A 401 -45.68 -18.39 16.02
C LEU A 401 -46.01 -18.61 14.55
N THR A 402 -46.04 -17.52 13.80
CA THR A 402 -46.12 -17.55 12.33
C THR A 402 -44.77 -17.13 11.76
N ALA A 403 -44.04 -18.09 11.19
CA ALA A 403 -42.81 -17.84 10.47
C ALA A 403 -42.95 -18.31 9.02
N THR A 404 -42.23 -17.65 8.12
CA THR A 404 -42.14 -18.02 6.71
C THR A 404 -40.68 -18.26 6.34
N THR A 405 -40.45 -19.19 5.40
CA THR A 405 -39.10 -19.51 4.90
C THR A 405 -39.06 -19.35 3.39
N SER A 406 -37.94 -18.90 2.85
CA SER A 406 -37.79 -18.73 1.40
C SER A 406 -37.66 -20.07 0.65
N SER A 407 -37.24 -21.14 1.34
CA SER A 407 -37.04 -22.47 0.77
C SER A 407 -38.24 -23.42 0.92
N GLY A 408 -39.18 -23.09 1.81
CA GLY A 408 -40.32 -23.96 2.16
C GLY A 408 -39.96 -25.20 2.99
N LEU A 409 -38.69 -25.36 3.41
CA LEU A 409 -38.28 -26.48 4.28
C LEU A 409 -38.87 -26.32 5.71
N PRO A 410 -39.07 -27.41 6.47
CA PRO A 410 -39.65 -27.36 7.81
C PRO A 410 -38.85 -26.54 8.82
N LEU A 411 -39.55 -25.83 9.71
CA LEU A 411 -38.98 -25.08 10.83
C LEU A 411 -39.08 -25.86 12.14
N THR A 412 -38.11 -25.64 13.02
CA THR A 412 -38.16 -26.02 14.43
C THR A 412 -37.93 -24.78 15.29
N TYR A 413 -38.55 -24.74 16.46
CA TYR A 413 -38.42 -23.63 17.41
C TYR A 413 -37.80 -24.10 18.72
N THR A 414 -36.96 -23.25 19.31
CA THR A 414 -36.38 -23.47 20.63
C THR A 414 -36.43 -22.17 21.45
N SER A 415 -36.77 -22.29 22.73
CA SER A 415 -36.74 -21.14 23.64
C SER A 415 -35.34 -21.04 24.26
N SER A 416 -34.75 -19.84 24.18
CA SER A 416 -33.48 -19.51 24.85
C SER A 416 -33.70 -19.01 26.27
N THR A 417 -34.95 -18.71 26.66
CA THR A 417 -35.32 -18.23 28.00
C THR A 417 -36.43 -19.12 28.59
N PRO A 418 -36.14 -20.42 28.85
CA PRO A 418 -37.14 -21.40 29.29
C PRO A 418 -37.78 -21.08 30.65
N SER A 419 -37.17 -20.23 31.47
CA SER A 419 -37.76 -19.74 32.72
C SER A 419 -38.82 -18.66 32.52
N ILE A 420 -38.84 -18.00 31.36
CA ILE A 420 -39.80 -16.94 31.01
C ILE A 420 -40.86 -17.47 30.06
N CYS A 421 -40.47 -18.28 29.09
CA CYS A 421 -41.38 -18.87 28.12
C CYS A 421 -40.86 -20.20 27.58
N THR A 422 -41.76 -21.13 27.30
CA THR A 422 -41.43 -22.35 26.56
C THR A 422 -42.03 -22.29 25.16
N VAL A 423 -41.46 -23.06 24.23
CA VAL A 423 -41.98 -23.18 22.88
C VAL A 423 -41.89 -24.64 22.44
N THR A 424 -42.96 -25.15 21.83
CA THR A 424 -42.94 -26.48 21.21
C THR A 424 -42.13 -26.45 19.91
N SER A 425 -41.71 -27.61 19.42
CA SER A 425 -41.04 -27.71 18.11
C SER A 425 -41.91 -27.22 16.95
N SER A 426 -43.24 -27.23 17.11
CA SER A 426 -44.22 -26.69 16.14
C SER A 426 -44.48 -25.18 16.27
N GLY A 427 -43.93 -24.51 17.29
CA GLY A 427 -44.00 -23.05 17.45
C GLY A 427 -45.10 -22.54 18.38
N THR A 428 -45.72 -23.39 19.20
CA THR A 428 -46.67 -22.96 20.24
C THR A 428 -45.91 -22.44 21.44
N VAL A 429 -46.14 -21.18 21.82
CA VAL A 429 -45.49 -20.49 22.93
C VAL A 429 -46.38 -20.51 24.17
N ASP A 430 -45.77 -20.81 25.31
CA ASP A 430 -46.36 -20.74 26.64
C ASP A 430 -45.54 -19.78 27.51
N LEU A 431 -46.18 -18.82 28.18
CA LEU A 431 -45.52 -17.79 28.98
C LEU A 431 -45.57 -18.19 30.45
N LEU A 432 -44.39 -18.43 31.02
CA LEU A 432 -44.24 -18.91 32.39
C LEU A 432 -43.98 -17.77 33.38
N ASP A 433 -43.36 -16.68 32.93
CA ASP A 433 -43.11 -15.50 33.76
C ASP A 433 -43.04 -14.19 32.94
N VAL A 434 -43.04 -13.06 33.64
CA VAL A 434 -42.80 -11.72 33.08
C VAL A 434 -41.33 -11.52 32.73
N GLY A 435 -41.08 -10.83 31.62
CA GLY A 435 -39.74 -10.51 31.12
C GLY A 435 -39.54 -10.87 29.65
N THR A 436 -38.29 -10.78 29.19
CA THR A 436 -37.96 -10.98 27.78
C THR A 436 -38.00 -12.46 27.40
N CYS A 437 -38.96 -12.84 26.55
CA CYS A 437 -39.02 -14.16 25.93
C CYS A 437 -38.20 -14.17 24.64
N THR A 438 -37.19 -15.04 24.55
CA THR A 438 -36.32 -15.18 23.38
C THR A 438 -36.48 -16.54 22.74
N ILE A 439 -36.84 -16.55 21.45
CA ILE A 439 -37.09 -17.77 20.67
C ILE A 439 -36.19 -17.79 19.44
N THR A 440 -35.63 -18.96 19.16
CA THR A 440 -34.86 -19.24 17.95
C THR A 440 -35.68 -20.13 17.03
N ALA A 441 -36.00 -19.63 15.83
CA ALA A 441 -36.53 -20.42 14.74
C ALA A 441 -35.35 -20.95 13.91
N SER A 442 -35.27 -22.26 13.74
CA SER A 442 -34.18 -22.96 13.04
C SER A 442 -34.72 -23.78 11.89
N GLN A 443 -33.98 -23.80 10.78
CA GLN A 443 -34.27 -24.58 9.60
C GLN A 443 -33.03 -25.38 9.24
N ALA A 444 -33.16 -26.70 9.18
CA ALA A 444 -32.08 -27.55 8.70
C ALA A 444 -31.78 -27.29 7.22
N GLY A 445 -30.55 -27.58 6.78
CA GLY A 445 -30.21 -27.56 5.36
C GLY A 445 -30.95 -28.68 4.61
N GLY A 446 -31.25 -28.46 3.34
CA GLY A 446 -31.96 -29.44 2.51
C GLY A 446 -32.17 -28.96 1.08
N THR A 447 -32.72 -29.83 0.24
CA THR A 447 -33.01 -29.53 -1.16
C THR A 447 -34.50 -29.30 -1.35
N SER A 448 -34.88 -28.17 -1.96
CA SER A 448 -36.26 -27.82 -2.29
C SER A 448 -36.30 -27.23 -3.70
N GLY A 449 -37.20 -27.74 -4.55
CA GLY A 449 -37.31 -27.29 -5.95
C GLY A 449 -36.01 -27.42 -6.77
N GLY A 450 -35.17 -28.42 -6.47
CA GLY A 450 -33.89 -28.63 -7.15
C GLY A 450 -32.73 -27.72 -6.69
N THR A 451 -32.97 -26.82 -5.73
CA THR A 451 -31.94 -25.96 -5.13
C THR A 451 -31.57 -26.46 -3.74
N THR A 452 -30.28 -26.58 -3.45
CA THR A 452 -29.78 -26.94 -2.12
C THR A 452 -29.57 -25.70 -1.27
N TYR A 453 -30.25 -25.63 -0.13
CA TYR A 453 -30.17 -24.52 0.82
C TYR A 453 -29.35 -24.92 2.05
N GLY A 454 -28.52 -23.98 2.53
CA GLY A 454 -27.76 -24.14 3.77
C GLY A 454 -28.65 -23.94 5.00
N ALA A 455 -28.33 -24.56 6.14
CA ALA A 455 -29.08 -24.36 7.38
C ALA A 455 -29.13 -22.87 7.79
N ALA A 456 -30.25 -22.44 8.36
CA ALA A 456 -30.45 -21.07 8.82
C ALA A 456 -31.12 -21.06 10.20
N SER A 457 -30.82 -20.04 11.00
CA SER A 457 -31.54 -19.78 12.24
C SER A 457 -31.72 -18.28 12.44
N VAL A 458 -32.84 -17.89 13.04
CA VAL A 458 -33.14 -16.51 13.40
C VAL A 458 -33.65 -16.51 14.83
N THR A 459 -33.03 -15.68 15.67
CA THR A 459 -33.45 -15.45 17.05
C THR A 459 -34.15 -14.10 17.14
N LYS A 460 -35.33 -14.07 17.75
CA LYS A 460 -36.04 -12.83 18.10
C LYS A 460 -36.51 -12.91 19.54
N SER A 461 -36.71 -11.73 20.10
CA SER A 461 -37.23 -11.55 21.44
C SER A 461 -38.49 -10.69 21.40
N PHE A 462 -39.39 -10.94 22.35
CA PHE A 462 -40.55 -10.11 22.64
C PHE A 462 -40.76 -10.10 24.16
N GLU A 463 -41.49 -9.11 24.66
CA GLU A 463 -41.74 -8.94 26.09
C GLU A 463 -43.01 -9.66 26.55
N ALA A 464 -42.88 -10.45 27.60
CA ALA A 464 -43.98 -10.92 28.42
C ALA A 464 -44.25 -9.87 29.51
N THR A 465 -45.17 -8.94 29.27
CA THR A 465 -45.39 -7.80 30.16
C THR A 465 -46.26 -8.17 31.36
N PRO A 466 -46.03 -7.60 32.55
CA PRO A 466 -46.93 -7.74 33.70
C PRO A 466 -48.26 -7.01 33.47
N ALA A 467 -49.27 -7.31 34.29
CA ALA A 467 -50.54 -6.59 34.27
C ALA A 467 -50.39 -5.14 34.78
N GLY A 468 -51.13 -4.20 34.19
CA GLY A 468 -51.15 -2.82 34.64
C GLY A 468 -51.95 -2.65 35.95
N GLN A 469 -51.57 -1.66 36.76
CA GLN A 469 -52.30 -1.26 37.95
C GLN A 469 -52.33 0.27 38.10
N THR A 470 -53.31 0.77 38.86
CA THR A 470 -53.48 2.21 39.12
C THR A 470 -53.50 2.47 40.63
N VAL A 471 -53.12 3.68 41.03
CA VAL A 471 -53.21 4.16 42.41
C VAL A 471 -54.30 5.22 42.49
N ASN A 472 -55.22 5.07 43.43
CA ASN A 472 -56.14 6.11 43.83
C ASN A 472 -55.57 6.83 45.06
N PHE A 473 -55.16 8.09 44.90
CA PHE A 473 -54.67 8.93 46.01
C PHE A 473 -55.65 10.09 46.23
N PRO A 474 -56.48 10.08 47.29
CA PRO A 474 -57.42 11.16 47.56
C PRO A 474 -56.72 12.51 47.79
N THR A 475 -57.45 13.61 47.58
CA THR A 475 -56.96 14.95 47.93
C THR A 475 -56.80 15.07 49.43
N LEU A 476 -55.65 15.59 49.88
CA LEU A 476 -55.39 15.85 51.29
C LEU A 476 -55.82 17.28 51.64
N PRO A 477 -56.48 17.49 52.80
CA PRO A 477 -56.85 18.83 53.26
C PRO A 477 -55.60 19.65 53.62
N GLU A 478 -55.73 20.98 53.60
CA GLU A 478 -54.71 21.85 54.20
C GLU A 478 -54.54 21.51 55.68
N TRP A 479 -53.31 21.58 56.18
CA TRP A 479 -52.96 21.11 57.52
C TRP A 479 -52.40 22.24 58.37
N ARG A 480 -52.72 22.22 59.67
CA ARG A 480 -52.25 23.23 60.62
C ARG A 480 -51.35 22.59 61.67
N LEU A 481 -50.27 23.28 62.04
CA LEU A 481 -49.26 22.72 62.94
C LEU A 481 -49.77 22.34 64.34
N TYR A 482 -50.94 22.84 64.76
CA TYR A 482 -51.57 22.46 66.02
C TYR A 482 -52.59 21.30 65.91
N GLU A 483 -52.86 20.80 64.70
CA GLU A 483 -53.81 19.68 64.46
C GLU A 483 -53.14 18.29 64.59
N GLY A 484 -51.82 18.26 64.83
CA GLY A 484 -51.01 17.06 65.07
C GLY A 484 -49.86 16.90 64.07
N ASP A 485 -48.91 16.04 64.42
CA ASP A 485 -47.64 15.92 63.68
C ASP A 485 -47.68 14.87 62.56
N GLU A 486 -48.76 14.10 62.41
CA GLU A 486 -48.83 12.93 61.52
C GLU A 486 -50.17 12.86 60.74
N ILE A 487 -50.10 12.68 59.42
CA ILE A 487 -51.24 12.63 58.49
C ILE A 487 -51.27 11.26 57.81
N THR A 488 -52.45 10.64 57.69
CA THR A 488 -52.63 9.36 57.00
C THR A 488 -53.07 9.58 55.54
N PRO A 489 -52.24 9.26 54.53
CA PRO A 489 -52.49 9.60 53.13
C PRO A 489 -53.60 8.77 52.41
N ALA A 490 -54.05 7.66 52.98
CA ALA A 490 -55.21 6.86 52.54
C ALA A 490 -55.26 6.47 51.03
N ALA A 491 -54.12 6.37 50.35
CA ALA A 491 -54.09 5.90 48.96
C ALA A 491 -54.24 4.38 48.86
N THR A 492 -54.87 3.91 47.79
CA THR A 492 -55.11 2.49 47.52
C THR A 492 -54.67 2.12 46.10
N ALA A 493 -54.18 0.90 45.90
CA ALA A 493 -53.85 0.35 44.59
C ALA A 493 -54.99 -0.53 44.07
N SER A 494 -55.28 -0.47 42.76
CA SER A 494 -56.32 -1.30 42.13
C SER A 494 -56.03 -2.81 42.20
N SER A 495 -54.78 -3.19 42.39
CA SER A 495 -54.31 -4.57 42.59
C SER A 495 -54.42 -5.06 44.03
N GLY A 496 -54.64 -4.17 45.00
CA GLY A 496 -54.49 -4.44 46.42
C GLY A 496 -53.04 -4.48 46.92
N LEU A 497 -52.04 -4.19 46.07
CA LEU A 497 -50.64 -4.11 46.49
C LEU A 497 -50.38 -2.89 47.40
N PRO A 498 -49.39 -2.97 48.32
CA PRO A 498 -49.06 -1.85 49.20
C PRO A 498 -48.66 -0.59 48.42
N VAL A 499 -49.19 0.56 48.84
CA VAL A 499 -48.81 1.87 48.30
C VAL A 499 -47.68 2.45 49.14
N THR A 500 -46.60 2.84 48.47
CA THR A 500 -45.46 3.53 49.07
C THR A 500 -45.59 5.02 48.85
N TYR A 501 -45.26 5.81 49.87
CA TYR A 501 -45.29 7.26 49.81
C TYR A 501 -43.87 7.83 49.82
N THR A 502 -43.63 8.84 49.00
CA THR A 502 -42.42 9.65 49.06
C THR A 502 -42.78 11.12 49.08
N THR A 503 -41.92 11.95 49.67
CA THR A 503 -42.08 13.40 49.69
C THR A 503 -41.02 14.04 48.81
N THR A 504 -41.37 15.07 48.05
CA THR A 504 -40.38 15.91 47.36
C THR A 504 -40.04 17.17 48.15
N THR A 505 -40.72 17.38 49.28
CA THR A 505 -40.56 18.53 50.17
C THR A 505 -40.20 18.05 51.58
N PRO A 506 -39.07 17.34 51.78
CA PRO A 506 -38.69 16.75 53.07
C PRO A 506 -38.42 17.78 54.17
N LEU A 507 -38.27 19.06 53.83
CA LEU A 507 -38.15 20.16 54.78
C LEU A 507 -39.51 20.66 55.31
N VAL A 508 -40.61 20.23 54.69
CA VAL A 508 -41.98 20.60 55.05
C VAL A 508 -42.72 19.40 55.64
N CYS A 509 -42.59 18.24 54.99
CA CYS A 509 -43.18 17.00 55.45
C CYS A 509 -42.28 15.81 55.09
N THR A 510 -42.09 14.87 56.02
CA THR A 510 -41.35 13.61 55.84
C THR A 510 -42.30 12.41 55.80
N ILE A 511 -41.85 11.27 55.31
CA ILE A 511 -42.62 10.02 55.36
C ILE A 511 -41.95 9.07 56.36
N VAL A 512 -42.68 8.66 57.39
CA VAL A 512 -42.20 7.68 58.39
C VAL A 512 -43.32 6.68 58.63
N GLY A 513 -43.00 5.38 58.56
CA GLY A 513 -43.99 4.32 58.82
C GLY A 513 -45.22 4.34 57.88
N GLY A 514 -45.10 4.92 56.67
CA GLY A 514 -46.20 5.04 55.71
C GLY A 514 -47.16 6.21 55.97
N LYS A 515 -46.87 7.07 56.96
CA LYS A 515 -47.62 8.29 57.26
C LYS A 515 -46.78 9.53 56.94
N ILE A 516 -47.46 10.65 56.71
CA ILE A 516 -46.83 11.94 56.40
C ILE A 516 -46.62 12.69 57.72
N ASN A 517 -45.37 12.87 58.12
CA ASN A 517 -45.00 13.65 59.28
C ASN A 517 -44.74 15.10 58.92
N VAL A 518 -45.33 16.02 59.67
CA VAL A 518 -45.15 17.46 59.52
C VAL A 518 -43.83 17.86 60.17
N VAL A 519 -42.93 18.51 59.42
CA VAL A 519 -41.62 18.94 59.92
C VAL A 519 -41.35 20.43 59.73
N GLY A 520 -42.16 21.11 58.93
CA GLY A 520 -41.99 22.53 58.68
C GLY A 520 -43.16 23.13 57.89
N LEU A 521 -43.08 24.44 57.71
CA LEU A 521 -44.09 25.23 57.03
C LEU A 521 -43.92 25.26 55.52
N GLY A 522 -45.04 25.36 54.81
CA GLY A 522 -45.08 25.55 53.37
C GLY A 522 -45.82 24.43 52.64
N LYS A 523 -45.56 24.31 51.35
CA LYS A 523 -46.22 23.33 50.48
C LYS A 523 -45.64 21.93 50.72
N CYS A 524 -46.46 21.00 51.21
CA CYS A 524 -46.13 19.59 51.28
C CYS A 524 -46.54 18.89 49.98
N THR A 525 -45.58 18.21 49.33
CA THR A 525 -45.80 17.48 48.08
C THR A 525 -45.46 16.01 48.26
N VAL A 526 -46.49 15.16 48.25
CA VAL A 526 -46.41 13.72 48.49
C VAL A 526 -46.77 12.97 47.21
N LYS A 527 -45.99 11.94 46.91
CA LYS A 527 -46.15 11.03 45.80
C LYS A 527 -46.55 9.66 46.33
N ALA A 528 -47.54 9.04 45.71
CA ALA A 528 -48.00 7.70 46.00
C ALA A 528 -47.76 6.80 44.79
N ILE A 529 -47.18 5.62 45.03
CA ILE A 529 -46.91 4.62 44.00
C ILE A 529 -47.12 3.21 44.55
N ALA A 530 -47.76 2.34 43.78
CA ALA A 530 -47.84 0.92 44.11
C ALA A 530 -46.68 0.21 43.43
N ALA A 531 -45.84 -0.45 44.25
CA ALA A 531 -44.70 -1.21 43.74
C ALA A 531 -45.18 -2.39 42.89
N ALA A 532 -44.31 -2.85 41.98
CA ALA A 532 -44.54 -4.11 41.29
C ALA A 532 -44.64 -5.26 42.31
N GLY A 533 -45.52 -6.22 42.07
CA GLY A 533 -45.76 -7.30 43.01
C GLY A 533 -46.74 -8.35 42.48
N ALA A 534 -46.91 -9.42 43.24
CA ALA A 534 -47.79 -10.52 42.88
C ALA A 534 -48.89 -10.70 43.95
N ILE A 535 -50.15 -10.68 43.52
CA ILE A 535 -51.31 -10.99 44.36
C ILE A 535 -52.22 -11.93 43.58
N GLY A 536 -52.66 -13.03 44.20
CA GLY A 536 -53.62 -13.97 43.62
C GLY A 536 -53.14 -14.62 42.30
N GLY A 537 -51.84 -14.87 42.16
CA GLY A 537 -51.25 -15.41 40.92
C GLY A 537 -51.08 -14.40 39.78
N THR A 538 -51.57 -13.17 39.95
CA THR A 538 -51.38 -12.09 38.97
C THR A 538 -50.16 -11.23 39.33
N LYS A 539 -49.18 -11.08 38.42
CA LYS A 539 -48.03 -10.18 38.55
C LYS A 539 -48.37 -8.83 37.95
N TYR A 540 -48.34 -7.80 38.78
CA TYR A 540 -48.59 -6.42 38.38
C TYR A 540 -47.27 -5.65 38.25
N GLY A 541 -47.17 -4.84 37.19
CA GLY A 541 -46.08 -3.88 37.02
C GLY A 541 -46.27 -2.71 37.96
N GLU A 542 -45.26 -1.86 38.12
CA GLU A 542 -45.36 -0.66 38.95
C GLU A 542 -46.49 0.27 38.44
N SER A 543 -47.25 0.89 39.35
CA SER A 543 -48.29 1.85 38.94
C SER A 543 -47.68 3.16 38.44
N ALA A 544 -48.44 3.92 37.67
CA ALA A 544 -48.12 5.35 37.50
C ALA A 544 -48.10 6.05 38.87
N GLU A 545 -47.18 6.99 39.03
CA GLU A 545 -47.07 7.80 40.25
C GLU A 545 -48.19 8.85 40.31
N VAL A 546 -48.83 8.98 41.46
CA VAL A 546 -49.85 10.01 41.71
C VAL A 546 -49.34 11.01 42.73
N THR A 547 -49.30 12.29 42.38
CA THR A 547 -48.85 13.38 43.26
C THR A 547 -50.02 14.13 43.88
N ARG A 548 -49.89 14.46 45.17
CA ARG A 548 -50.77 15.36 45.90
C ARG A 548 -49.98 16.45 46.61
N GLU A 549 -50.60 17.62 46.65
CA GLU A 549 -50.02 18.82 47.21
C GLU A 549 -51.02 19.47 48.15
N PHE A 550 -50.56 19.90 49.33
CA PHE A 550 -51.35 20.66 50.30
C PHE A 550 -50.43 21.58 51.10
N PHE A 551 -50.97 22.62 51.73
CA PHE A 551 -50.18 23.59 52.51
C PHE A 551 -50.20 23.27 54.00
N ILE A 552 -49.04 23.46 54.63
CA ILE A 552 -48.84 23.47 56.08
C ILE A 552 -48.58 24.91 56.51
N THR A 553 -49.40 25.45 57.40
CA THR A 553 -49.37 26.88 57.77
C THR A 553 -49.27 27.09 59.31
N ASP A 554 -48.66 28.22 59.72
CA ASP A 554 -48.40 28.63 61.13
C ASP A 554 -49.12 29.94 61.48
N THR A 555 -50.02 30.44 60.64
CA THR A 555 -50.69 31.73 60.93
C THR A 555 -52.17 31.71 60.61
N LYS A 556 -52.97 32.19 61.59
CA LYS A 556 -54.00 33.20 61.30
C LYS A 556 -53.24 34.53 61.03
N PRO A 557 -53.60 35.34 60.01
CA PRO A 557 -52.63 36.12 59.23
C PRO A 557 -52.14 37.41 59.91
N THR A 558 -50.84 37.74 59.83
CA THR A 558 -50.28 39.09 59.49
C THR A 558 -48.73 39.15 59.46
N ALA A 559 -48.20 40.11 58.67
CA ALA A 559 -46.81 40.40 58.24
C ALA A 559 -45.81 40.71 59.41
N THR A 560 -44.48 40.61 59.28
CA THR A 560 -43.56 41.50 58.52
C THR A 560 -42.10 40.98 58.69
N PHE A 561 -41.25 41.08 57.65
CA PHE A 561 -39.87 40.57 57.63
C PHE A 561 -38.83 41.55 58.21
N THR A 562 -37.82 41.02 58.92
CA THR A 562 -36.47 41.61 59.06
C THR A 562 -35.42 40.47 59.03
N PRO A 563 -34.30 40.55 58.28
CA PRO A 563 -33.40 39.41 58.09
C PRO A 563 -32.25 39.41 59.11
N THR A 564 -31.90 38.23 59.64
CA THR A 564 -30.62 38.03 60.34
C THR A 564 -29.95 36.76 59.81
N ASN A 565 -28.75 36.95 59.27
CA ASN A 565 -27.84 35.90 58.83
C ASN A 565 -27.29 35.13 60.04
N THR A 566 -27.47 33.83 60.08
CA THR A 566 -26.56 32.92 60.81
C THR A 566 -26.27 31.70 59.95
N ARG A 567 -24.98 31.53 59.67
CA ARG A 567 -24.37 30.48 58.85
C ARG A 567 -24.14 29.26 59.75
N THR A 568 -24.76 28.12 59.40
CA THR A 568 -24.55 26.82 60.07
C THR A 568 -23.69 25.92 59.16
N PRO A 569 -22.76 25.10 59.70
CA PRO A 569 -21.77 24.38 58.91
C PRO A 569 -22.40 23.31 58.03
N THR A 570 -21.88 23.17 56.81
CA THR A 570 -22.27 22.16 55.82
C THR A 570 -22.01 20.75 56.35
N PRO A 571 -23.02 19.85 56.39
CA PRO A 571 -22.78 18.44 56.64
C PRO A 571 -22.19 17.79 55.39
N THR A 572 -21.15 17.00 55.62
CA THR A 572 -20.49 16.13 54.64
C THR A 572 -21.49 15.17 54.02
N LEU A 573 -21.74 15.26 52.71
CA LEU A 573 -22.67 14.41 51.99
C LEU A 573 -22.02 13.06 51.67
N THR A 574 -22.61 11.96 52.16
CA THR A 574 -22.36 10.62 51.63
C THR A 574 -23.12 10.42 50.31
N PRO A 575 -22.53 9.79 49.28
CA PRO A 575 -23.13 9.73 47.95
C PRO A 575 -24.37 8.82 47.94
N THR A 576 -25.54 9.38 47.62
CA THR A 576 -26.78 8.61 47.44
C THR A 576 -26.84 8.00 46.02
N PRO A 577 -27.22 6.71 45.85
CA PRO A 577 -27.36 6.08 44.54
C PRO A 577 -28.35 6.81 43.63
N ILE A 578 -28.02 6.94 42.35
CA ILE A 578 -28.82 7.63 41.33
C ILE A 578 -29.82 6.62 40.71
N PRO A 579 -31.15 6.81 40.81
CA PRO A 579 -32.13 5.83 40.31
C PRO A 579 -32.43 5.91 38.80
N PHE A 580 -31.70 6.72 38.03
CA PHE A 580 -31.95 6.90 36.59
C PHE A 580 -30.65 6.77 35.79
N LEU A 581 -30.71 6.07 34.66
CA LEU A 581 -29.59 5.89 33.74
C LEU A 581 -29.11 7.22 33.16
N LEU A 582 -27.80 7.32 32.93
CA LEU A 582 -27.18 8.44 32.23
C LEU A 582 -27.49 8.34 30.73
N LYS A 583 -28.16 9.36 30.18
CA LYS A 583 -28.48 9.50 28.75
C LYS A 583 -27.31 10.13 27.98
N LYS A 584 -26.64 11.13 28.56
CA LYS A 584 -25.44 11.78 27.98
C LYS A 584 -24.56 12.36 29.09
N GLY A 585 -23.24 12.26 28.93
CA GLY A 585 -22.26 13.00 29.74
C GLY A 585 -21.58 14.10 28.90
N ALA A 586 -21.35 15.26 29.50
CA ALA A 586 -20.52 16.33 28.94
C ALA A 586 -19.55 16.83 30.03
N ILE A 587 -18.28 16.96 29.70
CA ILE A 587 -17.21 17.17 30.70
C ILE A 587 -16.39 18.40 30.33
N GLY A 588 -16.14 19.25 31.33
CA GLY A 588 -15.31 20.45 31.23
C GLY A 588 -13.95 20.27 31.90
N ALA A 589 -13.21 21.37 32.07
CA ALA A 589 -11.88 21.32 32.66
C ALA A 589 -11.88 20.83 34.12
N SER A 590 -12.94 21.14 34.85
CA SER A 590 -13.02 20.85 36.29
C SER A 590 -14.44 20.51 36.77
N PHE A 591 -15.40 20.34 35.86
CA PHE A 591 -16.80 20.03 36.20
C PHE A 591 -17.44 19.14 35.13
N VAL A 592 -18.55 18.52 35.48
CA VAL A 592 -19.28 17.58 34.63
C VAL A 592 -20.77 17.91 34.65
N LEU A 593 -21.42 17.77 33.49
CA LEU A 593 -22.87 17.65 33.38
C LEU A 593 -23.27 16.25 32.92
N GLY A 594 -24.21 15.65 33.64
CA GLY A 594 -24.92 14.46 33.24
C GLY A 594 -26.37 14.78 32.90
N LEU A 595 -26.81 14.35 31.73
CA LEU A 595 -28.23 14.31 31.34
C LEU A 595 -28.75 12.92 31.65
N LEU A 596 -29.76 12.83 32.52
CA LEU A 596 -30.41 11.57 32.88
C LEU A 596 -31.54 11.22 31.90
N GLN A 597 -31.98 9.95 31.88
CA GLN A 597 -33.06 9.50 30.99
C GLN A 597 -34.41 10.19 31.22
N ASN A 598 -34.64 10.77 32.40
CA ASN A 598 -35.83 11.59 32.70
C ASN A 598 -35.67 13.07 32.30
N ASP A 599 -34.70 13.40 31.44
CA ASP A 599 -34.39 14.74 30.94
C ASP A 599 -34.04 15.78 32.02
N THR A 600 -33.54 15.32 33.17
CA THR A 600 -32.99 16.17 34.24
C THR A 600 -31.47 16.22 34.22
N LEU A 601 -30.90 17.29 34.79
CA LEU A 601 -29.46 17.50 34.87
C LEU A 601 -28.91 17.17 36.26
N VAL A 602 -27.72 16.59 36.26
CA VAL A 602 -26.86 16.42 37.43
C VAL A 602 -25.51 17.07 37.14
N THR A 603 -24.91 17.71 38.14
CA THR A 603 -23.60 18.34 38.00
C THR A 603 -22.71 18.06 39.20
N TRP A 604 -21.42 17.96 38.96
CA TRP A 604 -20.42 17.80 40.01
C TRP A 604 -19.07 18.36 39.56
N GLY A 605 -18.19 18.66 40.52
CA GLY A 605 -16.88 19.27 40.30
C GLY A 605 -16.82 20.75 40.72
N MET A 606 -15.76 21.44 40.30
CA MET A 606 -15.49 22.84 40.66
C MET A 606 -16.59 23.78 40.17
N ASN A 607 -16.86 24.77 41.01
CA ASN A 607 -17.88 25.79 40.77
C ASN A 607 -17.33 27.23 40.89
N ARG A 608 -16.04 27.43 40.57
CA ARG A 608 -15.37 28.75 40.75
C ARG A 608 -15.96 29.86 39.89
N GLU A 609 -16.52 29.50 38.74
CA GLU A 609 -17.12 30.38 37.73
C GLU A 609 -18.64 30.18 37.65
N PHE A 610 -19.27 29.58 38.68
CA PHE A 610 -20.68 29.19 38.68
C PHE A 610 -21.06 28.15 37.60
N GLN A 611 -20.09 27.47 37.01
CA GLN A 611 -20.28 26.50 35.93
C GLN A 611 -21.00 25.21 36.36
N ALA A 612 -20.94 24.86 37.65
CA ALA A 612 -21.67 23.74 38.25
C ALA A 612 -22.98 24.18 38.91
N ASN A 613 -23.45 25.42 38.68
CA ASN A 613 -24.77 25.88 39.14
C ASN A 613 -25.81 25.72 38.03
N ILE A 614 -26.58 24.64 38.07
CA ILE A 614 -27.67 24.44 37.11
C ILE A 614 -28.72 25.56 37.30
N PRO A 615 -28.98 26.39 36.29
CA PRO A 615 -29.98 27.45 36.40
C PRO A 615 -31.39 26.86 36.60
N PRO A 616 -32.30 27.53 37.33
CA PRO A 616 -33.66 27.04 37.58
C PRO A 616 -34.44 26.70 36.30
N CYS A 617 -34.19 27.40 35.19
CA CYS A 617 -34.84 27.12 33.90
C CYS A 617 -34.46 25.76 33.30
N CYS A 618 -33.33 25.18 33.73
CA CYS A 618 -32.73 23.97 33.17
C CYS A 618 -32.84 22.73 34.08
N GLY A 619 -33.76 22.73 35.06
CA GLY A 619 -33.94 21.59 35.97
C GLY A 619 -34.55 20.32 35.34
N SER A 620 -35.33 20.45 34.26
CA SER A 620 -35.97 19.33 33.54
C SER A 620 -36.33 19.71 32.09
N GLY A 621 -36.63 18.70 31.27
CA GLY A 621 -37.02 18.86 29.86
C GLY A 621 -35.84 19.20 28.94
N ILE A 622 -34.64 18.77 29.31
CA ILE A 622 -33.41 19.02 28.56
C ILE A 622 -33.24 17.98 27.47
N GLN A 623 -33.09 18.44 26.24
CA GLN A 623 -32.96 17.61 25.03
C GLN A 623 -31.50 17.23 24.76
N ASP A 624 -30.56 18.14 25.05
CA ASP A 624 -29.13 17.93 24.79
C ASP A 624 -28.28 18.82 25.70
N ILE A 625 -27.02 18.42 25.92
CA ILE A 625 -26.04 19.17 26.73
C ILE A 625 -24.66 19.22 26.07
N ALA A 626 -23.92 20.29 26.35
CA ALA A 626 -22.51 20.42 26.00
C ALA A 626 -21.77 21.23 27.08
N VAL A 627 -20.47 20.98 27.20
CA VAL A 627 -19.62 21.63 28.19
C VAL A 627 -18.32 22.05 27.51
N GLY A 628 -17.90 23.29 27.73
CA GLY A 628 -16.56 23.78 27.41
C GLY A 628 -15.66 23.81 28.63
N THR A 629 -14.53 24.52 28.58
CA THR A 629 -13.56 24.54 29.69
C THR A 629 -14.21 24.94 31.01
N ASN A 630 -14.94 26.05 31.03
CA ASN A 630 -15.54 26.64 32.24
C ASN A 630 -16.99 27.13 32.02
N PHE A 631 -17.69 26.63 31.01
CA PHE A 631 -19.08 27.00 30.73
C PHE A 631 -19.88 25.81 30.23
N ALA A 632 -21.19 25.88 30.38
CA ALA A 632 -22.13 24.83 29.99
C ALA A 632 -23.21 25.37 29.05
N LEU A 633 -23.70 24.49 28.18
CA LEU A 633 -24.82 24.70 27.29
C LEU A 633 -25.86 23.58 27.50
N ALA A 634 -27.14 23.94 27.48
CA ALA A 634 -28.25 23.02 27.47
C ALA A 634 -29.28 23.41 26.41
N LEU A 635 -29.83 22.41 25.73
CA LEU A 635 -30.91 22.58 24.75
C LEU A 635 -32.25 22.24 25.40
N LYS A 636 -33.21 23.16 25.36
CA LYS A 636 -34.57 22.94 25.86
C LYS A 636 -35.59 23.61 24.95
N GLY A 637 -36.54 22.82 24.44
CA GLY A 637 -37.58 23.31 23.54
C GLY A 637 -37.04 23.98 22.27
N GLY A 638 -35.90 23.50 21.76
CA GLY A 638 -35.24 24.09 20.59
C GLY A 638 -34.47 25.39 20.84
N ARG A 639 -34.39 25.87 22.08
CA ARG A 639 -33.61 27.05 22.52
C ARG A 639 -32.37 26.64 23.30
N VAL A 640 -31.25 27.33 23.05
CA VAL A 640 -29.99 27.14 23.79
C VAL A 640 -29.97 28.01 25.04
N TYR A 641 -29.63 27.40 26.16
CA TYR A 641 -29.34 28.04 27.44
C TYR A 641 -27.87 27.80 27.78
N GLY A 642 -27.24 28.71 28.52
CA GLY A 642 -25.89 28.47 29.04
C GLY A 642 -25.54 29.32 30.25
N TRP A 643 -24.54 28.85 30.98
CA TRP A 643 -24.08 29.43 32.24
C TRP A 643 -22.59 29.12 32.46
N GLY A 644 -21.96 29.80 33.41
CA GLY A 644 -20.52 29.70 33.69
C GLY A 644 -19.72 30.91 33.18
N ALA A 645 -18.46 30.68 32.84
CA ALA A 645 -17.55 31.73 32.38
C ALA A 645 -17.94 32.31 31.01
N ASN A 646 -17.82 33.64 30.86
CA ASN A 646 -18.10 34.36 29.60
C ASN A 646 -16.92 35.25 29.13
N THR A 647 -15.69 34.87 29.44
CA THR A 647 -14.49 35.70 29.20
C THR A 647 -14.15 35.95 27.73
N LYS A 648 -14.72 35.18 26.81
CA LYS A 648 -14.52 35.26 25.35
C LYS A 648 -15.84 35.41 24.58
N GLY A 649 -16.94 35.72 25.26
CA GLY A 649 -18.26 35.83 24.63
C GLY A 649 -18.95 34.48 24.34
N GLN A 650 -18.49 33.38 24.95
CA GLN A 650 -19.08 32.04 24.80
C GLN A 650 -20.51 31.90 25.32
N LEU A 651 -20.99 32.85 26.13
CA LEU A 651 -22.39 32.96 26.56
C LEU A 651 -23.11 34.14 25.90
N LYS A 652 -22.49 34.82 24.92
CA LYS A 652 -23.13 35.86 24.11
C LYS A 652 -23.82 35.21 22.91
N PHE A 653 -25.05 34.77 23.12
CA PHE A 653 -25.80 33.99 22.14
C PHE A 653 -26.21 34.80 20.90
N PRO A 654 -25.94 34.29 19.68
CA PRO A 654 -26.57 34.78 18.46
C PRO A 654 -28.11 34.67 18.49
N LYS A 655 -28.84 35.58 17.83
CA LYS A 655 -30.31 35.54 17.81
C LYS A 655 -30.89 34.23 17.26
N ASN A 656 -30.16 33.57 16.35
CA ASN A 656 -30.58 32.34 15.69
C ASN A 656 -30.36 31.05 16.51
N VAL A 657 -29.82 31.12 17.73
CA VAL A 657 -29.80 29.97 18.66
C VAL A 657 -30.97 29.95 19.65
N GLN A 658 -31.91 30.90 19.48
CA GLN A 658 -33.05 31.06 20.39
C GLN A 658 -34.25 30.16 20.05
N SER A 659 -34.23 29.48 18.89
CA SER A 659 -35.21 28.48 18.47
C SER A 659 -34.65 27.61 17.33
N GLY A 660 -35.30 26.48 17.04
CA GLY A 660 -34.97 25.64 15.87
C GLY A 660 -33.64 24.87 15.96
N ILE A 661 -33.10 24.71 17.17
CA ILE A 661 -31.87 23.97 17.43
C ILE A 661 -32.17 22.49 17.72
N LYS A 662 -31.36 21.61 17.11
CA LYS A 662 -31.41 20.16 17.21
C LYS A 662 -30.40 19.60 18.21
N ALA A 663 -29.20 20.17 18.27
CA ALA A 663 -28.13 19.72 19.14
C ALA A 663 -27.17 20.86 19.50
N VAL A 664 -26.45 20.71 20.61
CA VAL A 664 -25.43 21.66 21.08
C VAL A 664 -24.09 20.97 21.25
N ALA A 665 -23.02 21.71 20.99
CA ALA A 665 -21.64 21.31 21.28
C ALA A 665 -20.86 22.51 21.81
N ALA A 666 -19.71 22.25 22.40
CA ALA A 666 -18.82 23.28 22.92
C ALA A 666 -17.38 22.85 22.70
N GLY A 667 -16.51 23.80 22.43
CA GLY A 667 -15.07 23.63 22.58
C GLY A 667 -14.55 24.33 23.83
N GLY A 668 -13.26 24.68 23.87
CA GLY A 668 -12.65 25.27 25.07
C GLY A 668 -13.37 26.55 25.53
N ALA A 669 -13.49 27.52 24.63
CA ALA A 669 -14.16 28.81 24.88
C ALA A 669 -15.08 29.27 23.73
N HIS A 670 -15.61 28.34 22.94
CA HIS A 670 -16.56 28.64 21.86
C HIS A 670 -17.77 27.69 21.92
N GLY A 671 -18.95 28.21 21.64
CA GLY A 671 -20.20 27.46 21.60
C GLY A 671 -20.60 27.10 20.17
N LEU A 672 -21.27 25.96 20.02
CA LEU A 672 -21.73 25.41 18.75
C LEU A 672 -23.18 24.94 18.88
N ALA A 673 -23.97 25.18 17.83
CA ALA A 673 -25.33 24.70 17.73
C ALA A 673 -25.59 24.13 16.32
N LEU A 674 -26.30 23.01 16.26
CA LEU A 674 -26.79 22.42 15.02
C LEU A 674 -28.29 22.69 14.91
N THR A 675 -28.71 23.35 13.84
CA THR A 675 -30.13 23.61 13.57
C THR A 675 -30.87 22.35 13.08
N ASN A 676 -32.20 22.34 13.16
CA ASN A 676 -33.03 21.27 12.57
C ASN A 676 -32.81 21.09 11.07
N ALA A 677 -32.40 22.15 10.36
CA ALA A 677 -32.05 22.13 8.94
C ALA A 677 -30.62 21.63 8.65
N GLY A 678 -29.86 21.23 9.68
CA GLY A 678 -28.48 20.73 9.51
C GLY A 678 -27.45 21.81 9.20
N LYS A 679 -27.73 23.08 9.55
CA LYS A 679 -26.75 24.19 9.53
C LYS A 679 -26.08 24.35 10.89
N VAL A 680 -24.80 24.72 10.89
CA VAL A 680 -23.99 24.96 12.09
C VAL A 680 -23.95 26.45 12.41
N ILE A 681 -24.14 26.79 13.68
CA ILE A 681 -23.96 28.13 14.24
C ILE A 681 -22.83 28.03 15.27
N ALA A 682 -21.89 28.98 15.23
CA ALA A 682 -20.76 29.03 16.16
C ALA A 682 -20.58 30.45 16.71
N TRP A 683 -20.14 30.58 17.97
CA TRP A 683 -19.90 31.86 18.64
C TRP A 683 -18.88 31.72 19.77
N GLY A 684 -18.47 32.84 20.36
CA GLY A 684 -17.46 32.89 21.42
C GLY A 684 -16.06 33.13 20.89
N ASP A 685 -15.06 32.47 21.47
CA ASP A 685 -13.66 32.65 21.06
C ASP A 685 -13.45 32.27 19.59
N ASN A 686 -12.71 33.11 18.89
CA ASN A 686 -12.44 32.97 17.47
C ASN A 686 -10.99 33.28 17.08
N GLY A 687 -10.06 33.29 18.04
CA GLY A 687 -8.65 33.61 17.79
C GLY A 687 -7.96 32.70 16.75
N PHE A 688 -8.43 31.47 16.60
CA PHE A 688 -7.96 30.49 15.61
C PHE A 688 -8.97 30.24 14.49
N LYS A 689 -9.99 31.10 14.34
CA LYS A 689 -11.11 30.94 13.39
C LYS A 689 -12.04 29.75 13.71
N GLN A 690 -12.01 29.22 14.92
CA GLN A 690 -12.84 28.08 15.34
C GLN A 690 -14.35 28.39 15.33
N ALA A 691 -14.74 29.64 15.58
CA ALA A 691 -16.14 30.07 15.46
C ALA A 691 -16.49 30.60 14.05
N ALA A 692 -15.55 30.64 13.10
CA ALA A 692 -15.80 31.07 11.73
C ALA A 692 -16.25 29.88 10.87
N VAL A 693 -17.55 29.60 10.84
CA VAL A 693 -18.12 28.48 10.07
C VAL A 693 -17.85 28.69 8.57
N PRO A 694 -17.05 27.82 7.91
CA PRO A 694 -16.79 27.93 6.48
C PRO A 694 -18.04 27.53 5.69
N PRO A 695 -18.12 27.83 4.37
CA PRO A 695 -19.15 27.27 3.52
C PRO A 695 -19.18 25.74 3.62
N LEU A 696 -20.35 25.20 3.99
CA LEU A 696 -20.63 23.77 4.11
C LEU A 696 -21.59 23.38 2.99
N ALA A 697 -21.13 22.58 2.04
CA ALA A 697 -21.91 22.16 0.87
C ALA A 697 -22.90 21.01 1.15
N LYS A 698 -22.89 20.47 2.36
CA LYS A 698 -23.63 19.25 2.74
C LYS A 698 -24.34 19.46 4.09
N VAL A 699 -25.41 18.70 4.30
CA VAL A 699 -26.18 18.70 5.55
C VAL A 699 -25.34 18.09 6.67
N VAL A 700 -25.20 18.82 7.79
CA VAL A 700 -24.46 18.35 8.96
C VAL A 700 -25.35 17.46 9.82
N LYS A 701 -24.85 16.27 10.15
CA LYS A 701 -25.48 15.28 11.02
C LYS A 701 -25.14 15.53 12.49
N SER A 702 -23.88 15.83 12.80
CA SER A 702 -23.42 16.16 14.14
C SER A 702 -22.20 17.10 14.12
N VAL A 703 -21.97 17.77 15.23
CA VAL A 703 -20.88 18.75 15.43
C VAL A 703 -20.26 18.54 16.80
N VAL A 704 -18.93 18.67 16.89
CA VAL A 704 -18.16 18.63 18.15
C VAL A 704 -17.09 19.73 18.13
N GLY A 705 -16.73 20.24 19.31
CA GLY A 705 -15.65 21.20 19.49
C GLY A 705 -14.49 20.56 20.23
N GLY A 706 -13.26 20.75 19.75
CA GLY A 706 -12.07 20.58 20.57
C GLY A 706 -11.70 21.87 21.29
N SER A 707 -10.47 21.98 21.80
CA SER A 707 -10.06 23.20 22.54
C SER A 707 -10.23 24.47 21.70
N ASN A 708 -9.65 24.46 20.49
CA ASN A 708 -9.58 25.60 19.58
C ASN A 708 -9.90 25.21 18.13
N HIS A 709 -10.66 24.14 17.91
CA HIS A 709 -11.10 23.69 16.59
C HIS A 709 -12.51 23.11 16.64
N THR A 710 -13.16 23.02 15.49
CA THR A 710 -14.49 22.44 15.33
C THR A 710 -14.45 21.33 14.30
N VAL A 711 -15.20 20.25 14.53
CA VAL A 711 -15.33 19.12 13.62
C VAL A 711 -16.81 18.85 13.37
N VAL A 712 -17.17 18.61 12.11
CA VAL A 712 -18.52 18.27 11.68
C VAL A 712 -18.54 16.94 10.95
N LEU A 713 -19.58 16.15 11.22
CA LEU A 713 -19.93 14.93 10.49
C LEU A 713 -21.12 15.24 9.58
N PHE A 714 -20.99 14.97 8.29
CA PHE A 714 -22.07 15.11 7.33
C PHE A 714 -22.96 13.85 7.30
N THR A 715 -24.18 14.00 6.78
CA THR A 715 -25.13 12.88 6.66
C THR A 715 -24.67 11.75 5.74
N ASP A 716 -23.73 12.02 4.82
CA ASP A 716 -23.11 11.04 3.93
C ASP A 716 -21.91 10.30 4.55
N GLY A 717 -21.62 10.54 5.83
CA GLY A 717 -20.52 9.89 6.56
C GLY A 717 -19.14 10.48 6.30
N THR A 718 -19.03 11.66 5.67
CA THR A 718 -17.77 12.42 5.52
C THR A 718 -17.57 13.44 6.65
N VAL A 719 -16.33 13.87 6.89
CA VAL A 719 -15.95 14.77 8.00
C VAL A 719 -15.24 16.02 7.47
N LYS A 720 -15.48 17.18 8.10
CA LYS A 720 -14.71 18.41 7.88
C LYS A 720 -14.34 19.04 9.22
N ALA A 721 -13.19 19.69 9.29
CA ALA A 721 -12.72 20.39 10.48
C ALA A 721 -12.13 21.76 10.12
N TRP A 722 -12.14 22.69 11.07
CA TRP A 722 -11.53 24.02 10.94
C TRP A 722 -11.17 24.60 12.31
N GLY A 723 -10.37 25.65 12.32
CA GLY A 723 -9.85 26.28 13.54
C GLY A 723 -8.33 26.10 13.64
N SER A 724 -7.83 25.96 14.86
CA SER A 724 -6.42 25.64 15.12
C SER A 724 -6.00 24.37 14.37
N ASN A 725 -4.80 24.39 13.78
CA ASN A 725 -4.26 23.25 13.04
C ASN A 725 -2.77 22.97 13.31
N ALA A 726 -2.22 23.51 14.40
CA ALA A 726 -0.80 23.35 14.74
C ALA A 726 -0.40 21.88 14.90
N ASN A 727 -1.33 21.02 15.35
CA ASN A 727 -1.13 19.59 15.54
C ASN A 727 -1.88 18.76 14.48
N LYS A 728 -2.22 19.34 13.33
CA LYS A 728 -3.01 18.69 12.25
C LYS A 728 -4.44 18.28 12.65
N GLN A 729 -4.98 18.81 13.75
CA GLN A 729 -6.31 18.47 14.25
C GLN A 729 -7.47 18.93 13.34
N SER A 730 -7.23 19.94 12.49
CA SER A 730 -8.17 20.40 11.48
C SER A 730 -7.92 19.79 10.09
N SER A 731 -7.04 18.78 9.99
CA SER A 731 -6.71 18.06 8.77
C SER A 731 -7.19 16.59 8.84
N PRO A 732 -8.50 16.32 8.74
CA PRO A 732 -9.01 14.95 8.74
C PRO A 732 -8.43 14.16 7.55
N PRO A 733 -8.02 12.88 7.73
CA PRO A 733 -7.57 12.04 6.63
C PRO A 733 -8.58 11.99 5.47
N THR A 734 -8.09 12.13 4.24
CA THR A 734 -8.92 12.20 3.02
C THR A 734 -9.70 10.90 2.72
N THR A 735 -9.28 9.80 3.33
CA THR A 735 -9.91 8.47 3.22
C THR A 735 -11.05 8.25 4.22
N LEU A 736 -11.33 9.19 5.12
CA LEU A 736 -12.42 9.07 6.10
C LEU A 736 -13.81 9.10 5.41
N LYS A 737 -14.45 7.94 5.37
CA LYS A 737 -15.83 7.73 4.90
C LYS A 737 -16.55 6.72 5.78
N GLY A 738 -17.88 6.71 5.73
CA GLY A 738 -18.70 5.78 6.51
C GLY A 738 -18.69 6.06 8.01
N ILE A 739 -18.42 7.31 8.41
CA ILE A 739 -18.33 7.72 9.81
C ILE A 739 -19.74 7.83 10.41
N THR A 740 -19.93 7.24 11.59
CA THR A 740 -21.19 7.25 12.33
C THR A 740 -21.15 8.15 13.56
N GLN A 741 -19.97 8.32 14.17
CA GLN A 741 -19.75 9.19 15.33
C GLN A 741 -18.37 9.87 15.26
N ILE A 742 -18.28 11.09 15.81
CA ILE A 742 -17.04 11.86 15.96
C ILE A 742 -16.89 12.32 17.41
N ALA A 743 -15.65 12.43 17.88
CA ALA A 743 -15.29 13.03 19.17
C ALA A 743 -14.02 13.88 19.00
N ALA A 744 -13.91 14.98 19.75
CA ALA A 744 -12.76 15.88 19.70
C ALA A 744 -12.23 16.12 21.12
N GLY A 745 -10.92 15.97 21.29
CA GLY A 745 -10.19 16.28 22.51
C GLY A 745 -9.58 17.68 22.48
N LEU A 746 -8.49 17.91 23.23
CA LEU A 746 -7.81 19.22 23.23
C LEU A 746 -7.34 19.60 21.82
N ASP A 747 -6.58 18.70 21.20
CA ASP A 747 -5.90 18.90 19.94
C ASP A 747 -5.87 17.61 19.08
N HIS A 748 -6.74 16.64 19.36
CA HIS A 748 -6.88 15.40 18.59
C HIS A 748 -8.35 15.05 18.40
N ASN A 749 -8.63 14.10 17.52
CA ASN A 749 -9.98 13.68 17.18
C ASN A 749 -10.06 12.17 17.03
N LEU A 750 -11.26 11.63 17.25
CA LEU A 750 -11.64 10.26 16.99
C LEU A 750 -12.84 10.25 16.05
N ALA A 751 -12.86 9.29 15.12
CA ALA A 751 -14.00 8.98 14.28
C ALA A 751 -14.29 7.48 14.34
N LEU A 752 -15.55 7.13 14.58
CA LEU A 752 -16.07 5.77 14.57
C LEU A 752 -16.73 5.50 13.22
N LYS A 753 -16.36 4.38 12.59
CA LYS A 753 -16.96 3.89 11.35
C LYS A 753 -18.14 2.97 11.65
N GLY A 754 -19.02 2.79 10.66
CA GLY A 754 -20.18 1.89 10.77
C GLY A 754 -19.83 0.41 10.95
N ASP A 755 -18.60 0.00 10.62
CA ASP A 755 -18.07 -1.35 10.82
C ASP A 755 -17.49 -1.58 12.23
N GLY A 756 -17.58 -0.61 13.13
CA GLY A 756 -17.05 -0.71 14.49
C GLY A 756 -15.55 -0.42 14.62
N THR A 757 -14.86 -0.02 13.54
CA THR A 757 -13.46 0.41 13.59
C THR A 757 -13.33 1.91 13.86
N ILE A 758 -12.20 2.33 14.42
CA ILE A 758 -11.93 3.74 14.76
C ILE A 758 -10.76 4.31 13.97
N THR A 759 -10.75 5.62 13.78
CA THR A 759 -9.62 6.37 13.21
C THR A 759 -9.37 7.61 14.06
N ALA A 760 -8.10 7.91 14.33
CA ALA A 760 -7.70 9.05 15.14
C ALA A 760 -6.71 9.92 14.37
N TRP A 761 -6.75 11.24 14.59
CA TRP A 761 -5.79 12.18 14.01
C TRP A 761 -5.63 13.42 14.88
N GLY A 762 -4.53 14.16 14.68
CA GLY A 762 -4.21 15.37 15.43
C GLY A 762 -2.99 15.17 16.33
N GLY A 763 -2.98 15.87 17.47
CA GLY A 763 -1.95 15.79 18.50
C GLY A 763 -1.81 14.40 19.09
N ASN A 764 -0.56 13.96 19.28
CA ASN A 764 -0.26 12.60 19.72
C ASN A 764 0.88 12.53 20.74
N THR A 765 1.13 13.60 21.48
CA THR A 765 2.29 13.70 22.39
C THR A 765 2.30 12.69 23.53
N HIS A 766 1.14 12.11 23.88
CA HIS A 766 0.99 11.06 24.89
C HIS A 766 0.43 9.76 24.28
N GLY A 767 0.43 9.62 22.95
CA GLY A 767 -0.18 8.47 22.28
C GLY A 767 -1.71 8.51 22.18
N GLN A 768 -2.37 9.64 22.48
CA GLN A 768 -3.84 9.76 22.49
C GLN A 768 -4.51 9.56 21.12
N ALA A 769 -3.76 9.72 20.02
CA ALA A 769 -4.19 9.40 18.66
C ALA A 769 -3.60 8.07 18.14
N THR A 770 -2.86 7.32 18.96
CA THR A 770 -2.37 5.97 18.64
C THR A 770 -3.41 4.93 19.07
N ILE A 771 -4.17 4.42 18.10
CA ILE A 771 -5.24 3.46 18.36
C ILE A 771 -4.68 2.11 18.86
N PRO A 772 -5.18 1.55 19.98
CA PRO A 772 -4.83 0.20 20.42
C PRO A 772 -5.22 -0.86 19.39
N SER A 773 -4.38 -1.88 19.20
CA SER A 773 -4.60 -2.95 18.20
C SER A 773 -5.88 -3.78 18.46
N ASN A 774 -6.35 -3.82 19.71
CA ASN A 774 -7.57 -4.52 20.12
C ASN A 774 -8.83 -3.64 20.08
N ALA A 775 -8.77 -2.43 19.50
CA ALA A 775 -9.91 -1.53 19.33
C ALA A 775 -10.80 -1.92 18.15
N ILE A 776 -11.47 -3.07 18.28
CA ILE A 776 -12.46 -3.62 17.35
C ILE A 776 -13.85 -3.68 18.02
N ASP A 777 -14.91 -3.79 17.21
CA ASP A 777 -16.30 -3.85 17.67
C ASP A 777 -16.72 -2.68 18.59
N ILE A 778 -16.27 -1.48 18.25
CA ILE A 778 -16.55 -0.26 19.01
C ILE A 778 -17.98 0.23 18.73
N LYS A 779 -18.73 0.54 19.80
CA LYS A 779 -20.06 1.18 19.72
C LYS A 779 -20.05 2.67 20.06
N GLN A 780 -19.02 3.14 20.78
CA GLN A 780 -18.92 4.53 21.22
C GLN A 780 -17.46 4.97 21.29
N VAL A 781 -17.17 6.20 20.86
CA VAL A 781 -15.89 6.89 21.08
C VAL A 781 -16.07 8.16 21.91
N SER A 782 -15.07 8.48 22.73
CA SER A 782 -15.00 9.73 23.50
C SER A 782 -13.54 10.19 23.59
N ALA A 783 -13.30 11.50 23.54
CA ALA A 783 -11.97 12.09 23.56
C ALA A 783 -11.85 13.09 24.71
N GLY A 784 -10.85 12.89 25.57
CA GLY A 784 -10.51 13.79 26.66
C GLY A 784 -9.46 14.81 26.24
N THR A 785 -8.80 15.46 27.21
CA THR A 785 -7.79 16.50 26.87
C THR A 785 -6.59 15.89 26.14
N GLN A 786 -5.97 14.87 26.71
CA GLN A 786 -4.78 14.20 26.14
C GLN A 786 -4.89 12.68 26.24
N PHE A 787 -6.11 12.15 26.26
CA PHE A 787 -6.38 10.72 26.26
C PHE A 787 -7.70 10.45 25.51
N SER A 788 -7.88 9.21 25.13
CA SER A 788 -8.98 8.74 24.29
C SER A 788 -9.64 7.53 24.93
N MET A 789 -10.93 7.35 24.61
CA MET A 789 -11.72 6.23 25.07
C MET A 789 -12.58 5.63 23.96
N ALA A 790 -12.77 4.32 24.02
CA ALA A 790 -13.69 3.58 23.17
C ALA A 790 -14.43 2.52 23.99
N VAL A 791 -15.73 2.37 23.75
CA VAL A 791 -16.56 1.33 24.39
C VAL A 791 -16.87 0.27 23.34
N LYS A 792 -16.56 -0.99 23.65
CA LYS A 792 -16.89 -2.14 22.81
C LYS A 792 -18.36 -2.55 22.97
N ASN A 793 -18.88 -3.30 22.00
CA ASN A 793 -20.24 -3.85 22.06
C ASN A 793 -20.48 -4.76 23.29
N ASN A 794 -19.44 -5.47 23.74
CA ASN A 794 -19.48 -6.32 24.94
C ASN A 794 -19.44 -5.53 26.27
N GLY A 795 -19.30 -4.20 26.25
CA GLY A 795 -19.22 -3.35 27.44
C GLY A 795 -17.81 -3.14 27.99
N GLU A 796 -16.77 -3.71 27.39
CA GLU A 796 -15.38 -3.40 27.71
C GLU A 796 -15.05 -1.96 27.29
N VAL A 797 -14.24 -1.26 28.10
CA VAL A 797 -13.79 0.11 27.82
C VAL A 797 -12.29 0.11 27.60
N LEU A 798 -11.87 0.58 26.43
CA LEU A 798 -10.48 0.86 26.12
C LEU A 798 -10.22 2.34 26.39
N ALA A 799 -9.18 2.64 27.17
CA ALA A 799 -8.70 3.99 27.38
C ALA A 799 -7.18 4.05 27.15
N TRP A 800 -6.71 5.05 26.42
CA TRP A 800 -5.29 5.18 26.06
C TRP A 800 -4.88 6.66 25.94
N GLY A 801 -3.59 6.94 26.04
CA GLY A 801 -3.04 8.29 26.05
C GLY A 801 -2.41 8.64 27.39
N ARG A 802 -2.51 9.91 27.80
CA ARG A 802 -1.96 10.42 29.06
C ARG A 802 -2.58 9.72 30.27
N ASN A 803 -1.77 9.26 31.23
CA ASN A 803 -2.25 8.56 32.43
C ASN A 803 -1.71 9.08 33.78
N ASP A 804 -1.12 10.28 33.82
CA ASP A 804 -0.52 10.84 35.05
C ASP A 804 -1.48 10.97 36.25
N TYR A 805 -2.80 10.97 35.99
CA TYR A 805 -3.84 11.05 37.02
C TYR A 805 -4.73 9.81 37.08
N ASN A 806 -4.30 8.67 36.53
CA ASN A 806 -5.11 7.45 36.43
C ASN A 806 -6.37 7.58 35.56
N GLN A 807 -6.43 8.55 34.65
CA GLN A 807 -7.61 8.76 33.79
C GLN A 807 -7.85 7.63 32.76
N THR A 808 -6.81 6.87 32.39
CA THR A 808 -6.97 5.71 31.48
C THR A 808 -7.01 4.38 32.23
N PHE A 809 -6.91 4.40 33.56
CA PHE A 809 -7.02 3.19 34.37
C PHE A 809 -8.49 2.85 34.59
N ILE A 810 -8.95 1.76 33.97
CA ILE A 810 -10.30 1.24 34.13
C ILE A 810 -10.21 -0.08 34.91
N PRO A 811 -10.59 -0.10 36.20
CA PRO A 811 -10.55 -1.31 37.01
C PRO A 811 -11.44 -2.43 36.46
N SER A 812 -10.94 -3.67 36.47
CA SER A 812 -11.62 -4.83 35.88
C SER A 812 -12.91 -5.23 36.58
N GLU A 813 -13.10 -4.82 37.83
CA GLU A 813 -14.33 -5.05 38.60
C GLU A 813 -15.53 -4.27 38.07
N TYR A 814 -15.32 -3.24 37.25
CA TYR A 814 -16.41 -2.53 36.58
C TYR A 814 -16.82 -3.28 35.32
N THR A 815 -17.77 -4.19 35.48
CA THR A 815 -18.43 -4.90 34.40
C THR A 815 -19.72 -4.19 33.95
N ASP A 816 -20.21 -4.53 32.76
CA ASP A 816 -21.48 -4.05 32.21
C ASP A 816 -21.57 -2.52 32.03
N ILE A 817 -20.49 -1.92 31.53
CA ILE A 817 -20.44 -0.49 31.20
C ILE A 817 -21.30 -0.25 29.95
N TYR A 818 -22.33 0.56 30.13
CA TYR A 818 -23.24 0.96 29.06
C TYR A 818 -22.64 2.07 28.21
N SER A 819 -22.06 3.08 28.87
CA SER A 819 -21.48 4.28 28.24
C SER A 819 -20.25 4.78 29.00
N ALA A 820 -19.31 5.37 28.28
CA ALA A 820 -18.13 5.98 28.87
C ALA A 820 -17.81 7.33 28.24
N PHE A 821 -17.34 8.28 29.06
CA PHE A 821 -17.06 9.66 28.65
C PHE A 821 -15.69 10.10 29.19
N ALA A 822 -14.86 10.64 28.29
CA ALA A 822 -13.53 11.14 28.57
C ALA A 822 -13.56 12.65 28.87
N GLY A 823 -12.96 13.05 29.99
CA GLY A 823 -12.95 14.42 30.48
C GLY A 823 -11.61 15.14 30.37
N TYR A 824 -11.35 16.07 31.27
CA TYR A 824 -10.09 16.81 31.29
C TYR A 824 -8.92 15.91 31.71
N ALA A 825 -9.03 15.40 32.94
CA ALA A 825 -8.13 14.44 33.57
C ALA A 825 -8.91 13.35 34.32
N ASN A 826 -10.18 13.17 33.94
CA ASN A 826 -11.11 12.25 34.59
C ASN A 826 -11.96 11.49 33.57
N THR A 827 -12.45 10.33 34.00
CA THR A 827 -13.24 9.40 33.19
C THR A 827 -14.55 9.09 33.91
N ILE A 828 -15.64 9.02 33.15
CA ILE A 828 -16.97 8.67 33.68
C ILE A 828 -17.48 7.41 33.03
N LEU A 829 -17.91 6.45 33.84
CA LEU A 829 -18.54 5.22 33.39
C LEU A 829 -19.99 5.20 33.86
N GLY A 830 -20.92 5.02 32.92
CA GLY A 830 -22.32 4.72 33.21
C GLY A 830 -22.56 3.22 33.07
N LEU A 831 -22.93 2.56 34.17
CA LEU A 831 -23.25 1.13 34.18
C LEU A 831 -24.74 0.91 33.87
N ARG A 832 -25.10 -0.26 33.34
CA ARG A 832 -26.51 -0.59 33.01
C ARG A 832 -27.45 -0.61 34.22
N ASN A 833 -26.91 -0.73 35.43
CA ASN A 833 -27.70 -0.66 36.67
C ASN A 833 -27.97 0.78 37.14
N GLY A 834 -27.66 1.81 36.34
CA GLY A 834 -27.86 3.21 36.70
C GLY A 834 -26.72 3.83 37.49
N ARG A 835 -25.73 3.04 37.92
CA ARG A 835 -24.58 3.56 38.69
C ARG A 835 -23.65 4.35 37.78
N VAL A 836 -23.24 5.52 38.25
CA VAL A 836 -22.22 6.37 37.61
C VAL A 836 -20.94 6.29 38.43
N ILE A 837 -19.83 5.97 37.77
CA ILE A 837 -18.49 5.90 38.37
C ILE A 837 -17.62 7.00 37.77
N VAL A 838 -16.82 7.65 38.61
CA VAL A 838 -15.86 8.67 38.20
C VAL A 838 -14.45 8.22 38.61
N LEU A 839 -13.54 8.17 37.64
CA LEU A 839 -12.15 7.75 37.78
C LEU A 839 -11.22 8.90 37.35
N GLY A 840 -9.94 8.83 37.71
CA GLY A 840 -8.94 9.85 37.36
C GLY A 840 -8.73 10.91 38.46
N ASP A 841 -8.35 12.13 38.07
CA ASP A 841 -8.11 13.24 38.99
C ASP A 841 -9.38 13.63 39.78
N GLN A 842 -9.29 13.54 41.11
CA GLN A 842 -10.36 13.90 42.05
C GLN A 842 -10.07 15.18 42.87
N SER A 843 -8.95 15.87 42.59
CA SER A 843 -8.48 17.04 43.36
C SER A 843 -9.42 18.26 43.32
N ASN A 844 -10.40 18.26 42.41
CA ASN A 844 -11.26 19.39 42.10
C ASN A 844 -12.64 19.42 42.80
N GLY A 845 -12.80 18.71 43.91
CA GLY A 845 -13.94 18.88 44.82
C GLY A 845 -15.20 18.12 44.41
N ILE A 846 -15.48 17.05 45.16
CA ILE A 846 -16.64 16.18 45.00
C ILE A 846 -17.77 16.73 45.88
N ASN A 847 -18.73 17.42 45.28
CA ASN A 847 -20.10 17.47 45.79
C ASN A 847 -21.03 17.44 44.58
N ALA A 848 -21.74 16.32 44.39
CA ALA A 848 -22.78 16.23 43.38
C ALA A 848 -23.92 17.16 43.81
N SER A 849 -24.04 18.31 43.15
CA SER A 849 -25.16 19.22 43.38
C SER A 849 -26.28 18.83 42.42
N ARG A 850 -27.41 18.39 42.96
CA ARG A 850 -28.69 18.31 42.22
C ARG A 850 -29.49 19.61 42.29
N THR A 851 -29.08 20.54 43.16
CA THR A 851 -29.95 21.62 43.59
C THR A 851 -29.76 22.83 42.68
N PRO A 852 -30.80 23.33 42.00
CA PRO A 852 -30.75 24.64 41.37
C PRO A 852 -30.41 25.67 42.45
N THR A 853 -29.24 26.29 42.35
CA THR A 853 -28.84 27.33 43.28
C THR A 853 -29.65 28.58 42.97
N LYS A 854 -30.36 29.08 43.99
CA LYS A 854 -31.19 30.28 43.91
C LYS A 854 -30.30 31.53 43.93
N THR A 855 -29.42 31.71 42.95
CA THR A 855 -28.62 32.93 42.81
C THR A 855 -28.36 33.28 41.34
N ALA A 856 -28.55 34.58 41.06
CA ALA A 856 -28.45 35.29 39.80
C ALA A 856 -29.46 34.88 38.70
N THR A 857 -30.29 35.85 38.34
CA THR A 857 -31.15 35.85 37.17
C THR A 857 -30.32 35.43 35.94
N PRO A 858 -30.70 34.37 35.21
CA PRO A 858 -30.04 34.05 33.96
C PRO A 858 -30.20 35.25 33.02
N THR A 859 -29.10 35.73 32.45
CA THR A 859 -29.16 36.78 31.43
C THR A 859 -29.85 36.17 30.19
N PRO A 860 -30.96 36.75 29.69
CA PRO A 860 -31.74 36.21 28.57
C PRO A 860 -30.97 35.94 27.27
#